data_AF-A0A7C4UN30-F1
#
_entry.id   AF-A0A7C4UN30-F1
#
_cell.length_a   1.000
_cell.length_b   1.000
_cell.length_c   1.000
_cell.angle_alpha   90.00
_cell.angle_beta   90.00
_cell.angle_gamma   90.00
#
_symmetry.space_group_name_H-M   'P 1'
#
loop_
_entity.id
_entity.type
_entity.pdbx_description
1 polymer ?
#
loop_
_entity_poly.entity_id
_entity_poly.type
_entity_poly.pdbx_seq_one_letter_code
_entity_poly.pdbx_strand_id
1 'polypeptide(L)'
;MLATFFKRGIVCWVIILYFLHIFCFAEVIKISSIEELQKIGRDPQYPLDGNYELINDIDATNTRNWNNGKGFKPIALDYEKPFRGKFNGNGYKIINLYINIWARNTDADTNTQENTDIGKDDGFDYRINASEVAHAGSSFGEEVHSNLHKYEDAHLNINNDSVISDSNAYPNVEDEDFLDFNVGLFGSIGENGEIYCLGLENVFIIGKFAVGGIAGRSGGKIKQCYVTGTIIGEEGVGLLVGYLGNSSKTDKDPALISQCFAIGEAIYGRRVGGLVGLSNYEGEISECYCAVKIVHYSDIPLYQYHGEFGIIGSPDRINVKKLVSCYWDITISELPSLYKNQMFGEYEKIFTPDIAKPTTLMMKKETFKGWDFEKVWAIEEHKTYPYLRSAKNFKFPLPPIPIHIYDIEDLKKIGKDINFPLNGWYMLMQDIDASEMINWNNGEGFEPIEFFCGIFDGCGHTISNLYICRDEDREGMFSCSYGKIKNLNLTNAHVVGGDCVGVIAGINCGTIENCFVSGYIEGYSFVGPICGNNQTAILKNCYAIASVIGNQDIVGGITGGCWKSVISECFSNSFVKGDAGVGGLIGLHGGSLIRSFAEGSVIGNEEVNGLIGFYDSIGGICEDSLSTANVICLGEPSDGITMFNDFY
;
A
#
# COMPACT_ATOMS: atom_id res chain seq x y z
N MET A 1 -5.00 -15.02 81.54
CA MET A 1 -5.02 -16.14 80.57
C MET A 1 -6.11 -15.98 79.49
N LEU A 2 -7.30 -15.42 79.79
CA LEU A 2 -8.33 -15.11 78.78
C LEU A 2 -7.97 -13.96 77.80
N ALA A 3 -7.24 -12.93 78.25
CA ALA A 3 -6.88 -11.78 77.41
C ALA A 3 -5.87 -12.11 76.28
N THR A 4 -5.08 -13.18 76.46
CA THR A 4 -4.07 -13.62 75.48
C THR A 4 -4.67 -14.47 74.35
N PHE A 5 -5.85 -15.06 74.55
CA PHE A 5 -6.58 -15.79 73.52
C PHE A 5 -7.33 -14.87 72.54
N PHE A 6 -7.88 -13.75 73.03
CA PHE A 6 -8.58 -12.78 72.18
C PHE A 6 -7.66 -12.03 71.20
N LYS A 7 -6.42 -11.71 71.62
CA LYS A 7 -5.44 -11.07 70.72
C LYS A 7 -4.96 -12.00 69.59
N ARG A 8 -4.89 -13.31 69.80
CA ARG A 8 -4.50 -14.26 68.74
C ARG A 8 -5.62 -14.55 67.74
N GLY A 9 -6.88 -14.53 68.18
CA GLY A 9 -8.04 -14.69 67.29
C GLY A 9 -8.23 -13.51 66.32
N ILE A 10 -8.04 -12.28 66.79
CA ILE A 10 -8.14 -11.06 65.95
C ILE A 10 -6.98 -10.98 64.96
N VAL A 11 -5.75 -11.36 65.36
CA VAL A 11 -4.60 -11.40 64.46
C VAL A 11 -4.77 -12.47 63.37
N CYS A 12 -5.31 -13.65 63.70
CA CYS A 12 -5.67 -14.64 62.68
C CYS A 12 -6.78 -14.14 61.74
N TRP A 13 -7.80 -13.43 62.23
CA TRP A 13 -8.86 -12.88 61.37
C TRP A 13 -8.39 -11.74 60.47
N VAL A 14 -7.51 -10.86 60.97
CA VAL A 14 -6.90 -9.80 60.16
C VAL A 14 -5.95 -10.39 59.13
N ILE A 15 -5.15 -11.42 59.47
CA ILE A 15 -4.31 -12.14 58.51
C ILE A 15 -5.17 -12.90 57.49
N ILE A 16 -6.29 -13.51 57.88
CA ILE A 16 -7.21 -14.18 56.95
C ILE A 16 -7.91 -13.18 56.04
N LEU A 17 -8.29 -11.99 56.51
CA LEU A 17 -8.81 -10.89 55.67
C LEU A 17 -7.72 -10.28 54.76
N TYR A 18 -6.47 -10.19 55.24
CA TYR A 18 -5.32 -9.79 54.43
C TYR A 18 -4.99 -10.86 53.37
N PHE A 19 -5.10 -12.16 53.70
CA PHE A 19 -4.90 -13.26 52.77
C PHE A 19 -6.10 -13.46 51.81
N LEU A 20 -7.33 -13.13 52.22
CA LEU A 20 -8.52 -13.11 51.36
C LEU A 20 -8.47 -11.94 50.36
N HIS A 21 -7.83 -10.82 50.70
CA HIS A 21 -7.53 -9.75 49.73
C HIS A 21 -6.36 -10.07 48.79
N ILE A 22 -5.52 -11.07 49.11
CA ILE A 22 -4.40 -11.51 48.25
C ILE A 22 -4.84 -12.54 47.19
N PHE A 23 -6.04 -13.12 47.30
CA PHE A 23 -6.63 -13.98 46.28
C PHE A 23 -7.89 -13.36 45.67
N CYS A 24 -7.81 -12.10 45.25
CA CYS A 24 -8.74 -11.61 44.24
C CYS A 24 -8.24 -12.15 42.89
N PHE A 25 -8.76 -13.31 42.45
CA PHE A 25 -8.63 -13.67 41.04
C PHE A 25 -9.30 -12.54 40.26
N ALA A 26 -8.51 -11.78 39.50
CA ALA A 26 -9.04 -10.76 38.62
C ALA A 26 -10.05 -11.44 37.67
N GLU A 27 -11.33 -11.13 37.87
CA GLU A 27 -12.45 -11.71 37.14
C GLU A 27 -12.23 -11.50 35.64
N VAL A 28 -12.46 -12.53 34.84
CA VAL A 28 -12.31 -12.44 33.39
C VAL A 28 -13.51 -11.73 32.81
N ILE A 29 -13.28 -10.57 32.20
CA ILE A 29 -14.29 -9.74 31.56
C ILE A 29 -14.52 -10.29 30.15
N LYS A 30 -15.75 -10.73 29.89
CA LYS A 30 -16.14 -11.24 28.58
C LYS A 30 -16.49 -10.09 27.65
N ILE A 31 -15.95 -10.12 26.44
CA ILE A 31 -16.20 -9.13 25.40
C ILE A 31 -16.92 -9.83 24.24
N SER A 32 -18.09 -9.31 23.88
CA SER A 32 -18.97 -9.86 22.85
C SER A 32 -19.29 -8.88 21.72
N SER A 33 -18.94 -7.60 21.90
CA SER A 33 -19.27 -6.52 20.99
C SER A 33 -18.13 -5.50 20.86
N ILE A 34 -18.14 -4.74 19.76
CA ILE A 34 -17.14 -3.70 19.49
C ILE A 34 -17.28 -2.51 20.46
N GLU A 35 -18.49 -2.25 20.95
CA GLU A 35 -18.78 -1.24 21.96
C GLU A 35 -18.18 -1.60 23.32
N GLU A 36 -18.27 -2.86 23.75
CA GLU A 36 -17.59 -3.34 24.96
C GLU A 36 -16.07 -3.26 24.84
N LEU A 37 -15.54 -3.60 23.65
CA LEU A 37 -14.10 -3.49 23.37
C LEU A 37 -13.61 -2.04 23.51
N GLN A 38 -14.38 -1.06 23.03
CA GLN A 38 -14.05 0.37 23.09
C GLN A 38 -13.98 0.91 24.54
N LYS A 39 -14.69 0.27 25.49
CA LYS A 39 -14.71 0.67 26.91
C LYS A 39 -13.40 0.41 27.65
N ILE A 40 -12.55 -0.49 27.15
CA ILE A 40 -11.27 -0.83 27.81
C ILE A 40 -10.42 0.44 27.99
N GLY A 41 -10.09 0.74 29.24
CA GLY A 41 -9.36 1.93 29.69
C GLY A 41 -10.16 3.23 29.74
N ARG A 42 -11.47 3.19 29.46
CA ARG A 42 -12.39 4.34 29.48
C ARG A 42 -13.52 4.20 30.48
N ASP A 43 -13.82 2.96 30.87
CA ASP A 43 -14.81 2.62 31.89
C ASP A 43 -14.09 1.95 33.07
N PRO A 44 -14.34 2.34 34.33
CA PRO A 44 -13.76 1.69 35.50
C PRO A 44 -14.02 0.18 35.60
N GLN A 45 -15.08 -0.34 34.97
CA GLN A 45 -15.37 -1.79 34.91
C GLN A 45 -14.51 -2.52 33.87
N TYR A 46 -13.82 -1.79 32.99
CA TYR A 46 -12.96 -2.30 31.93
C TYR A 46 -11.54 -1.68 32.08
N PRO A 47 -10.79 -2.00 33.15
CA PRO A 47 -9.50 -1.39 33.42
C PRO A 47 -8.37 -1.88 32.50
N LEU A 48 -7.33 -1.07 32.31
CA LEU A 48 -6.19 -1.38 31.41
C LEU A 48 -5.28 -2.53 31.87
N ASP A 49 -5.43 -2.97 33.11
CA ASP A 49 -4.75 -4.11 33.72
C ASP A 49 -5.67 -5.33 33.94
N GLY A 50 -6.89 -5.30 33.38
CA GLY A 50 -7.88 -6.37 33.48
C GLY A 50 -7.58 -7.62 32.63
N ASN A 51 -8.29 -8.70 32.90
CA ASN A 51 -8.27 -9.93 32.08
C ASN A 51 -9.51 -9.98 31.19
N TYR A 52 -9.32 -10.16 29.89
CA TYR A 52 -10.38 -10.10 28.88
C TYR A 52 -10.41 -11.36 28.02
N GLU A 53 -11.62 -11.80 27.66
CA GLU A 53 -11.86 -12.91 26.74
C GLU A 53 -12.91 -12.56 25.69
N LEU A 54 -12.57 -12.73 24.42
CA LEU A 54 -13.59 -12.75 23.38
C LEU A 54 -14.43 -14.04 23.49
N ILE A 55 -15.74 -13.89 23.34
CA ILE A 55 -16.68 -15.03 23.37
C ILE A 55 -17.34 -15.32 22.01
N ASN A 56 -17.19 -14.44 21.04
CA ASN A 56 -17.62 -14.56 19.65
C ASN A 56 -16.78 -13.69 18.73
N ASP A 57 -16.91 -13.91 17.41
CA ASP A 57 -16.39 -12.98 16.41
C ASP A 57 -17.11 -11.63 16.51
N ILE A 58 -16.38 -10.53 16.33
CA ILE A 58 -16.90 -9.16 16.41
C ILE A 58 -16.82 -8.52 15.04
N ASP A 59 -17.95 -8.04 14.53
CA ASP A 59 -18.01 -7.22 13.33
C ASP A 59 -17.84 -5.74 13.68
N ALA A 60 -16.72 -5.15 13.23
CA ALA A 60 -16.37 -3.76 13.46
C ALA A 60 -16.65 -2.86 12.24
N THR A 61 -17.39 -3.31 11.23
CA THR A 61 -17.71 -2.53 10.02
C THR A 61 -18.24 -1.13 10.34
N ASN A 62 -19.10 -1.03 11.36
CA ASN A 62 -19.71 0.24 11.76
C ASN A 62 -18.70 1.25 12.33
N THR A 63 -17.50 0.84 12.75
CA THR A 63 -16.53 1.76 13.34
C THR A 63 -16.11 2.84 12.35
N ARG A 64 -16.18 2.59 11.03
CA ARG A 64 -15.92 3.60 9.99
C ARG A 64 -16.71 4.90 10.18
N ASN A 65 -17.92 4.81 10.74
CA ASN A 65 -18.78 5.97 10.98
C ASN A 65 -18.64 6.55 12.39
N TRP A 66 -17.79 5.97 13.23
CA TRP A 66 -17.59 6.43 14.61
C TRP A 66 -16.64 7.62 14.67
N ASN A 67 -16.78 8.42 15.74
CA ASN A 67 -15.87 9.50 16.07
C ASN A 67 -15.65 10.50 14.90
N ASN A 68 -16.75 10.93 14.26
CA ASN A 68 -16.73 11.82 13.10
C ASN A 68 -15.94 11.24 11.91
N GLY A 69 -16.11 9.94 11.64
CA GLY A 69 -15.42 9.25 10.55
C GLY A 69 -13.98 8.85 10.86
N LYS A 70 -13.47 9.15 12.06
CA LYS A 70 -12.10 8.77 12.50
C LYS A 70 -11.96 7.30 12.90
N GLY A 71 -13.07 6.55 12.99
CA GLY A 71 -12.98 5.13 13.29
C GLY A 71 -13.07 4.79 14.77
N PHE A 72 -12.65 3.56 15.09
CA PHE A 72 -12.44 3.07 16.44
C PHE A 72 -11.32 3.85 17.13
N LYS A 73 -11.47 4.18 18.42
CA LYS A 73 -10.41 4.82 19.20
C LYS A 73 -9.52 3.74 19.84
N PRO A 74 -8.22 3.65 19.52
CA PRO A 74 -7.30 2.66 20.07
C PRO A 74 -7.38 2.51 21.59
N ILE A 75 -7.27 1.28 22.09
CA ILE A 75 -7.16 0.99 23.52
C ILE A 75 -5.77 1.43 23.99
N ALA A 76 -5.65 2.10 25.14
CA ALA A 76 -4.36 2.60 25.65
C ALA A 76 -3.60 3.48 24.63
N LEU A 77 -4.27 4.50 24.08
CA LEU A 77 -3.64 5.46 23.16
C LEU A 77 -2.58 6.32 23.85
N ASP A 78 -2.82 6.67 25.12
CA ASP A 78 -1.86 7.36 26.00
C ASP A 78 -0.71 6.40 26.36
N TYR A 79 0.49 6.70 25.89
CA TYR A 79 1.65 5.83 26.07
C TYR A 79 2.07 5.69 27.54
N GLU A 80 1.71 6.65 28.41
CA GLU A 80 1.97 6.60 29.85
C GLU A 80 1.01 5.67 30.59
N LYS A 81 -0.12 5.34 29.95
CA LYS A 81 -1.13 4.40 30.44
C LYS A 81 -1.25 3.21 29.47
N PRO A 82 -0.19 2.40 29.32
CA PRO A 82 -0.22 1.28 28.42
C PRO A 82 -1.16 0.18 28.94
N PHE A 83 -1.66 -0.66 28.05
CA PHE A 83 -2.36 -1.88 28.43
C PHE A 83 -1.38 -2.85 29.12
N ARG A 84 -1.70 -3.26 30.34
CA ARG A 84 -0.90 -4.17 31.18
C ARG A 84 -1.66 -5.44 31.57
N GLY A 85 -2.88 -5.60 31.06
CA GLY A 85 -3.75 -6.73 31.32
C GLY A 85 -3.49 -7.91 30.39
N LYS A 86 -4.46 -8.84 30.35
CA LYS A 86 -4.43 -9.98 29.43
C LYS A 86 -5.64 -9.93 28.50
N PHE A 87 -5.42 -10.09 27.21
CA PHE A 87 -6.47 -10.15 26.21
C PHE A 87 -6.38 -11.45 25.43
N ASN A 88 -7.31 -12.36 25.71
CA ASN A 88 -7.43 -13.64 25.03
C ASN A 88 -8.50 -13.55 23.95
N GLY A 89 -8.09 -13.60 22.68
CA GLY A 89 -9.03 -13.68 21.57
C GLY A 89 -9.79 -15.01 21.50
N ASN A 90 -9.35 -16.04 22.24
CA ASN A 90 -10.01 -17.36 22.29
C ASN A 90 -10.24 -17.98 20.90
N GLY A 91 -9.38 -17.63 19.95
CA GLY A 91 -9.47 -18.03 18.55
C GLY A 91 -10.46 -17.24 17.70
N TYR A 92 -11.25 -16.34 18.31
CA TYR A 92 -12.18 -15.47 17.60
C TYR A 92 -11.47 -14.28 16.95
N LYS A 93 -12.20 -13.63 16.05
CA LYS A 93 -11.70 -12.52 15.26
C LYS A 93 -12.51 -11.25 15.41
N ILE A 94 -11.84 -10.13 15.17
CA ILE A 94 -12.47 -8.84 14.92
C ILE A 94 -12.31 -8.55 13.43
N ILE A 95 -13.44 -8.39 12.73
CA ILE A 95 -13.46 -8.17 11.27
C ILE A 95 -13.76 -6.70 10.96
N ASN A 96 -13.19 -6.17 9.86
CA ASN A 96 -13.54 -4.87 9.29
C ASN A 96 -13.27 -3.66 10.22
N LEU A 97 -12.28 -3.78 11.11
CA LEU A 97 -11.90 -2.70 12.02
C LEU A 97 -11.34 -1.52 11.23
N TYR A 98 -12.00 -0.36 11.33
CA TYR A 98 -11.53 0.90 10.75
C TYR A 98 -10.98 1.85 11.82
N ILE A 99 -9.77 2.36 11.62
CA ILE A 99 -9.11 3.39 12.44
C ILE A 99 -8.45 4.41 11.51
N ASN A 100 -8.74 5.70 11.69
CA ASN A 100 -8.09 6.78 10.95
C ASN A 100 -7.76 7.94 11.88
N ILE A 101 -6.49 7.99 12.30
CA ILE A 101 -5.97 9.02 13.21
C ILE A 101 -4.84 9.78 12.51
N TRP A 102 -5.14 10.24 11.28
CA TRP A 102 -4.25 11.04 10.46
C TRP A 102 -4.75 12.48 10.39
N ALA A 103 -4.52 13.30 11.43
CA ALA A 103 -4.62 14.76 11.35
C ALA A 103 -4.29 15.44 12.69
N ARG A 104 -3.73 16.66 12.57
CA ARG A 104 -3.45 17.65 13.63
C ARG A 104 -4.68 17.92 14.52
N ASN A 105 -4.44 18.02 15.83
CA ASN A 105 -5.37 18.58 16.82
C ASN A 105 -5.83 19.97 16.38
N THR A 106 -7.12 20.12 16.05
CA THR A 106 -7.84 21.40 16.12
C THR A 106 -9.23 21.18 16.69
N ASP A 107 -9.32 20.49 17.83
CA ASP A 107 -10.53 20.54 18.66
C ASP A 107 -10.11 20.74 20.12
N ALA A 108 -9.76 21.98 20.46
CA ALA A 108 -9.92 22.44 21.83
C ALA A 108 -11.21 23.24 21.89
N ASP A 109 -12.15 22.77 22.72
CA ASP A 109 -13.27 23.54 23.23
C ASP A 109 -12.84 24.96 23.65
N THR A 110 -13.15 25.98 22.86
CA THR A 110 -13.49 27.30 23.37
C THR A 110 -14.54 27.98 22.49
N ASN A 111 -15.73 28.13 23.08
CA ASN A 111 -16.59 29.27 22.83
C ASN A 111 -15.78 30.58 22.96
N THR A 112 -15.40 31.21 21.85
CA THR A 112 -15.22 32.67 21.77
C THR A 112 -15.23 33.13 20.31
N GLN A 113 -16.19 34.00 19.99
CA GLN A 113 -16.06 34.99 18.92
C GLN A 113 -14.78 35.82 19.13
N GLU A 114 -14.21 36.29 18.01
CA GLU A 114 -13.08 37.22 17.89
C GLU A 114 -11.68 36.65 18.21
N ASN A 115 -10.89 36.34 17.17
CA ASN A 115 -9.82 37.25 16.79
C ASN A 115 -9.20 36.91 15.42
N THR A 116 -8.91 37.99 14.72
CA THR A 116 -8.25 38.13 13.43
C THR A 116 -6.75 37.84 13.52
N ASP A 117 -6.20 37.25 12.46
CA ASP A 117 -4.84 37.50 11.95
C ASP A 117 -3.66 37.03 12.81
N ILE A 118 -3.27 35.75 12.69
CA ILE A 118 -1.91 35.28 12.98
C ILE A 118 -1.53 34.17 11.97
N GLY A 119 -0.52 34.46 11.14
CA GLY A 119 0.38 33.46 10.54
C GLY A 119 -0.08 32.79 9.26
N LYS A 120 0.32 33.36 8.11
CA LYS A 120 0.63 32.57 6.91
C LYS A 120 1.78 31.63 7.28
N ASP A 121 1.48 30.35 7.41
CA ASP A 121 2.51 29.31 7.37
C ASP A 121 2.59 28.79 5.93
N ASP A 122 3.73 29.06 5.33
CA ASP A 122 4.15 28.55 4.04
C ASP A 122 4.47 27.05 4.23
N GLY A 123 3.59 26.14 3.81
CA GLY A 123 3.93 24.71 3.88
C GLY A 123 2.76 23.74 3.74
N PHE A 124 2.66 23.14 2.56
CA PHE A 124 2.18 21.78 2.30
C PHE A 124 0.95 21.31 3.11
N ASP A 125 -0.23 21.62 2.58
CA ASP A 125 -1.48 20.95 2.96
C ASP A 125 -1.57 19.62 2.18
N TYR A 126 -0.94 18.55 2.69
CA TYR A 126 -1.09 17.18 2.17
C TYR A 126 -2.49 16.65 2.50
N ARG A 127 -3.48 17.10 1.73
CA ARG A 127 -4.80 16.45 1.70
C ARG A 127 -4.69 15.21 0.84
N ILE A 128 -4.36 14.08 1.45
CA ILE A 128 -4.95 12.83 0.97
C ILE A 128 -6.43 12.96 1.28
N ASN A 129 -7.22 13.30 0.26
CA ASN A 129 -8.66 13.31 0.41
C ASN A 129 -9.06 11.87 0.73
N ALA A 130 -9.56 11.63 1.94
CA ALA A 130 -9.93 10.29 2.39
C ALA A 130 -10.95 9.63 1.44
N SER A 131 -11.63 10.41 0.58
CA SER A 131 -12.45 9.90 -0.53
C SER A 131 -11.64 9.10 -1.56
N GLU A 132 -10.43 9.50 -1.94
CA GLU A 132 -9.65 8.84 -3.00
C GLU A 132 -9.01 7.53 -2.52
N VAL A 133 -8.64 7.44 -1.24
CA VAL A 133 -8.14 6.20 -0.63
C VAL A 133 -9.28 5.29 -0.14
N ALA A 134 -10.44 5.86 0.22
CA ALA A 134 -11.62 5.07 0.60
C ALA A 134 -12.21 4.27 -0.57
N HIS A 135 -12.04 4.73 -1.83
CA HIS A 135 -12.54 3.99 -3.01
C HIS A 135 -11.79 2.69 -3.27
N ALA A 136 -10.51 2.57 -2.86
CA ALA A 136 -9.78 1.30 -2.91
C ALA A 136 -10.28 0.27 -1.86
N GLY A 137 -10.97 0.75 -0.81
CA GLY A 137 -11.53 -0.06 0.29
C GLY A 137 -13.07 -0.09 0.34
N SER A 138 -13.75 0.35 -0.72
CA SER A 138 -15.21 0.32 -0.85
C SER A 138 -15.63 -0.21 -2.22
N SER A 139 -15.80 -1.52 -2.32
CA SER A 139 -16.91 -2.01 -3.12
C SER A 139 -18.21 -1.58 -2.42
N PHE A 140 -19.27 -1.37 -3.23
CA PHE A 140 -20.65 -0.99 -2.89
C PHE A 140 -21.00 0.51 -2.98
N GLY A 141 -21.43 0.93 -4.18
CA GLY A 141 -22.70 1.67 -4.35
C GLY A 141 -22.63 3.17 -4.68
N GLU A 142 -23.03 3.47 -5.92
CA GLU A 142 -23.69 4.69 -6.46
C GLU A 142 -22.88 5.96 -6.82
N GLU A 143 -23.20 6.44 -8.03
CA GLU A 143 -22.76 7.61 -8.80
C GLU A 143 -22.78 8.95 -8.06
N VAL A 144 -21.82 9.86 -8.35
CA VAL A 144 -22.12 11.31 -8.54
C VAL A 144 -21.13 11.96 -9.52
N HIS A 145 -21.72 12.68 -10.49
CA HIS A 145 -21.15 13.52 -11.55
C HIS A 145 -20.39 14.80 -11.12
N SER A 146 -19.47 15.19 -12.02
CA SER A 146 -19.10 16.56 -12.49
C SER A 146 -18.56 17.60 -11.49
N ASN A 147 -17.34 18.10 -11.75
CA ASN A 147 -17.07 19.52 -12.03
C ASN A 147 -15.55 19.78 -12.21
N LEU A 148 -15.13 20.03 -13.46
CA LEU A 148 -13.83 20.60 -13.83
C LEU A 148 -14.11 21.88 -14.61
N HIS A 149 -13.78 23.04 -14.05
CA HIS A 149 -13.49 24.26 -14.82
C HIS A 149 -12.77 25.29 -13.96
N LYS A 150 -11.71 25.87 -14.54
CA LYS A 150 -10.98 27.11 -14.24
C LYS A 150 -9.67 26.97 -13.45
N TYR A 151 -8.56 27.06 -14.18
CA TYR A 151 -7.37 27.79 -13.77
C TYR A 151 -6.91 28.65 -14.95
N GLU A 152 -7.03 29.98 -14.81
CA GLU A 152 -6.38 30.98 -15.64
C GLU A 152 -5.35 31.71 -14.76
N ASP A 153 -4.13 31.83 -15.30
CA ASP A 153 -3.11 32.87 -15.13
C ASP A 153 -2.79 33.44 -13.74
N ALA A 154 -1.57 33.13 -13.26
CA ALA A 154 -0.77 34.08 -12.49
C ALA A 154 0.74 33.80 -12.66
N HIS A 155 1.39 34.58 -13.53
CA HIS A 155 2.84 34.74 -13.59
C HIS A 155 3.38 35.37 -12.30
N LEU A 156 4.49 34.85 -11.74
CA LEU A 156 5.35 35.61 -10.82
C LEU A 156 6.80 35.10 -10.81
N ASN A 157 7.70 36.03 -11.10
CA ASN A 157 9.17 35.94 -11.14
C ASN A 157 9.81 35.36 -9.87
N ILE A 158 10.81 34.49 -10.04
CA ILE A 158 11.74 34.10 -8.98
C ILE A 158 13.11 34.70 -9.28
N ASN A 159 13.59 35.56 -8.38
CA ASN A 159 15.00 35.94 -8.33
C ASN A 159 15.80 34.88 -7.58
N ASN A 160 16.91 34.47 -8.20
CA ASN A 160 18.03 33.78 -7.57
C ASN A 160 18.52 34.53 -6.33
N ASP A 161 18.76 33.80 -5.24
CA ASP A 161 20.03 33.91 -4.54
C ASP A 161 20.31 32.70 -3.62
N SER A 162 21.61 32.36 -3.62
CA SER A 162 22.35 31.30 -2.95
C SER A 162 22.19 31.17 -1.43
N VAL A 163 22.52 29.99 -0.87
CA VAL A 163 23.73 29.75 -0.04
C VAL A 163 23.81 28.27 0.43
N ILE A 164 25.02 27.74 0.35
CA ILE A 164 25.55 26.42 0.71
C ILE A 164 25.72 26.29 2.24
N SER A 165 25.50 25.09 2.81
CA SER A 165 26.47 24.32 3.65
C SER A 165 25.82 23.54 4.80
N ASP A 166 25.98 22.21 4.78
CA ASP A 166 26.88 21.43 5.65
C ASP A 166 26.32 20.08 6.13
N SER A 167 27.14 19.06 5.86
CA SER A 167 27.05 17.67 6.29
C SER A 167 27.34 17.49 7.79
N ASN A 168 26.75 16.44 8.38
CA ASN A 168 27.09 15.87 9.71
C ASN A 168 26.63 16.65 10.96
N ALA A 169 25.32 16.80 11.11
CA ALA A 169 24.71 16.87 12.44
C ALA A 169 23.49 15.94 12.47
N TYR A 170 23.56 14.86 13.26
CA TYR A 170 22.34 14.27 13.81
C TYR A 170 21.69 15.36 14.66
N PRO A 171 20.48 15.84 14.33
CA PRO A 171 19.83 16.77 15.23
C PRO A 171 19.47 16.00 16.50
N ASN A 172 20.10 16.39 17.61
CA ASN A 172 19.54 16.20 18.93
C ASN A 172 18.23 17.00 18.93
N VAL A 173 17.12 16.35 18.67
CA VAL A 173 15.80 16.96 18.72
C VAL A 173 15.27 16.76 20.14
N GLU A 174 15.60 17.72 21.00
CA GLU A 174 14.73 18.10 22.12
C GLU A 174 13.60 18.96 21.53
N ASP A 175 12.60 18.35 20.88
CA ASP A 175 11.32 19.00 20.57
C ASP A 175 10.19 18.05 20.99
N GLU A 176 9.47 18.46 22.05
CA GLU A 176 8.50 17.67 22.82
C GLU A 176 7.12 17.42 22.13
N ASP A 177 6.93 17.71 20.84
CA ASP A 177 5.60 17.67 20.21
C ASP A 177 5.39 16.57 19.12
N PHE A 178 6.30 15.60 18.98
CA PHE A 178 6.15 14.48 18.03
C PHE A 178 5.58 13.18 18.64
N LEU A 179 5.11 13.20 19.89
CA LEU A 179 4.84 11.98 20.67
C LEU A 179 3.49 11.30 20.49
N ASP A 180 2.50 11.96 19.89
CA ASP A 180 1.15 11.41 19.89
C ASP A 180 0.81 10.73 18.58
N PHE A 181 0.68 9.39 18.67
CA PHE A 181 -0.35 8.51 18.10
C PHE A 181 0.29 7.19 17.65
N ASN A 182 0.71 6.35 18.59
CA ASN A 182 0.91 4.93 18.30
C ASN A 182 -0.47 4.34 17.93
N VAL A 183 -0.61 3.80 16.72
CA VAL A 183 -1.93 3.40 16.20
C VAL A 183 -2.02 1.89 15.98
N GLY A 184 -3.05 1.30 16.55
CA GLY A 184 -3.51 -0.07 16.31
C GLY A 184 -4.78 -0.34 17.10
N LEU A 185 -5.23 -1.60 17.17
CA LEU A 185 -6.30 -1.94 18.12
C LEU A 185 -5.92 -1.49 19.54
N PHE A 186 -4.65 -1.72 19.91
CA PHE A 186 -4.00 -1.14 21.06
C PHE A 186 -3.03 -0.04 20.60
N GLY A 187 -3.09 1.15 21.19
CA GLY A 187 -2.06 2.17 20.98
C GLY A 187 -0.74 1.72 21.60
N SER A 188 -0.76 1.34 22.88
CA SER A 188 0.42 0.88 23.61
C SER A 188 0.13 -0.35 24.48
N ILE A 189 0.98 -1.37 24.35
CA ILE A 189 1.02 -2.55 25.23
C ILE A 189 2.30 -2.47 26.08
N GLY A 190 2.19 -2.54 27.40
CA GLY A 190 3.33 -2.48 28.32
C GLY A 190 3.96 -3.85 28.59
N GLU A 191 5.09 -3.90 29.31
CA GLU A 191 5.87 -5.13 29.64
C GLU A 191 5.04 -6.31 30.19
N ASN A 192 3.95 -6.04 30.91
CA ASN A 192 3.08 -7.06 31.49
C ASN A 192 1.83 -7.36 30.66
N GLY A 193 1.60 -6.59 29.59
CA GLY A 193 0.47 -6.78 28.69
C GLY A 193 0.65 -8.05 27.86
N GLU A 194 -0.38 -8.88 27.79
CA GLU A 194 -0.37 -10.10 26.98
C GLU A 194 -1.59 -10.12 26.05
N ILE A 195 -1.36 -10.20 24.74
CA ILE A 195 -2.39 -10.41 23.73
C ILE A 195 -2.16 -11.78 23.09
N TYR A 196 -3.17 -12.64 23.07
CA TYR A 196 -3.00 -13.96 22.49
C TYR A 196 -4.26 -14.56 21.88
N CYS A 197 -4.07 -15.43 20.89
CA CYS A 197 -5.15 -16.14 20.18
C CYS A 197 -6.19 -15.20 19.55
N LEU A 198 -5.76 -14.04 19.05
CA LEU A 198 -6.63 -13.02 18.47
C LEU A 198 -6.40 -12.88 16.97
N GLY A 199 -7.48 -12.94 16.19
CA GLY A 199 -7.48 -12.58 14.78
C GLY A 199 -7.99 -11.16 14.54
N LEU A 200 -7.30 -10.39 13.72
CA LEU A 200 -7.84 -9.20 13.08
C LEU A 200 -7.94 -9.47 11.58
N GLU A 201 -9.15 -9.43 11.03
CA GLU A 201 -9.38 -9.70 9.61
C GLU A 201 -9.90 -8.46 8.90
N ASN A 202 -9.37 -8.18 7.71
CA ASN A 202 -9.77 -7.06 6.86
C ASN A 202 -9.77 -5.71 7.58
N VAL A 203 -8.69 -5.42 8.32
CA VAL A 203 -8.54 -4.12 8.99
C VAL A 203 -8.14 -3.04 8.00
N PHE A 204 -8.53 -1.80 8.30
CA PHE A 204 -8.07 -0.62 7.58
C PHE A 204 -7.64 0.43 8.60
N ILE A 205 -6.32 0.60 8.73
CA ILE A 205 -5.73 1.41 9.80
C ILE A 205 -4.80 2.46 9.20
N ILE A 206 -5.08 3.71 9.52
CA ILE A 206 -4.29 4.87 9.12
C ILE A 206 -3.79 5.57 10.39
N GLY A 207 -2.48 5.80 10.48
CA GLY A 207 -1.84 6.53 11.58
C GLY A 207 -0.54 7.20 11.15
N LYS A 208 0.05 8.06 11.97
CA LYS A 208 1.28 8.78 11.58
C LYS A 208 2.56 8.01 11.92
N PHE A 209 2.73 7.65 13.19
CA PHE A 209 3.94 7.02 13.72
C PHE A 209 3.59 5.70 14.40
N ALA A 210 4.45 4.69 14.28
CA ALA A 210 4.28 3.38 14.91
C ALA A 210 2.86 2.83 14.69
N VAL A 211 2.59 2.42 13.45
CA VAL A 211 1.28 1.97 13.01
C VAL A 211 1.29 0.46 12.83
N GLY A 212 0.38 -0.24 13.51
CA GLY A 212 0.19 -1.67 13.32
C GLY A 212 -1.21 -2.17 13.65
N GLY A 213 -1.50 -3.41 13.27
CA GLY A 213 -2.84 -3.98 13.40
C GLY A 213 -3.22 -4.24 14.85
N ILE A 214 -2.41 -5.05 15.53
CA ILE A 214 -2.62 -5.37 16.93
C ILE A 214 -2.21 -4.18 17.79
N ALA A 215 -1.01 -3.64 17.56
CA ALA A 215 -0.46 -2.59 18.39
C ALA A 215 0.28 -1.53 17.58
N GLY A 216 0.10 -0.27 17.97
CA GLY A 216 1.02 0.78 17.53
C GLY A 216 2.39 0.55 18.14
N ARG A 217 2.46 0.46 19.47
CA ARG A 217 3.68 0.13 20.22
C ARG A 217 3.46 -1.05 21.16
N SER A 218 4.43 -1.96 21.24
CA SER A 218 4.38 -3.10 22.17
C SER A 218 5.71 -3.32 22.90
N GLY A 219 5.69 -3.16 24.21
CA GLY A 219 6.68 -3.73 25.14
C GLY A 219 6.26 -5.08 25.73
N GLY A 220 5.04 -5.55 25.46
CA GLY A 220 4.47 -6.78 26.02
C GLY A 220 4.61 -8.01 25.14
N LYS A 221 3.75 -9.01 25.35
CA LYS A 221 3.76 -10.29 24.64
C LYS A 221 2.56 -10.41 23.70
N ILE A 222 2.82 -10.74 22.44
CA ILE A 222 1.81 -11.01 21.41
C ILE A 222 2.04 -12.43 20.89
N LYS A 223 1.05 -13.32 21.04
CA LYS A 223 1.22 -14.75 20.75
C LYS A 223 0.04 -15.36 19.99
N GLN A 224 0.30 -16.13 18.94
CA GLN A 224 -0.78 -16.77 18.17
C GLN A 224 -1.84 -15.76 17.71
N CYS A 225 -1.37 -14.61 17.25
CA CYS A 225 -2.23 -13.56 16.69
C CYS A 225 -1.98 -13.42 15.20
N TYR A 226 -2.97 -12.91 14.48
CA TYR A 226 -2.80 -12.58 13.07
C TYR A 226 -3.53 -11.32 12.67
N VAL A 227 -3.04 -10.70 11.61
CA VAL A 227 -3.66 -9.52 10.99
C VAL A 227 -3.79 -9.73 9.49
N THR A 228 -4.96 -9.41 8.94
CA THR A 228 -5.15 -9.20 7.52
C THR A 228 -5.75 -7.83 7.24
N GLY A 229 -5.35 -7.18 6.14
CA GLY A 229 -5.88 -5.87 5.73
C GLY A 229 -4.82 -4.88 5.29
N THR A 230 -5.17 -3.60 5.31
CA THR A 230 -4.34 -2.50 4.84
C THR A 230 -3.94 -1.60 6.02
N ILE A 231 -2.65 -1.34 6.15
CA ILE A 231 -2.10 -0.43 7.16
C ILE A 231 -1.31 0.68 6.47
N ILE A 232 -1.59 1.92 6.83
CA ILE A 232 -1.01 3.13 6.24
C ILE A 232 -0.32 3.96 7.33
N GLY A 233 0.96 4.30 7.16
CA GLY A 233 1.71 5.12 8.14
C GLY A 233 2.93 5.87 7.62
N GLU A 234 3.35 6.97 8.26
CA GLU A 234 4.53 7.76 7.84
C GLU A 234 5.87 7.18 8.32
N GLU A 235 5.88 6.59 9.51
CA GLU A 235 7.09 6.02 10.09
C GLU A 235 6.77 4.81 10.96
N GLY A 236 7.54 3.73 10.77
CA GLY A 236 7.42 2.54 11.61
C GLY A 236 6.10 1.81 11.40
N VAL A 237 5.88 1.36 10.17
CA VAL A 237 4.68 0.64 9.78
C VAL A 237 4.96 -0.86 9.81
N GLY A 238 4.15 -1.60 10.57
CA GLY A 238 4.18 -3.06 10.56
C GLY A 238 2.79 -3.64 10.71
N LEU A 239 2.39 -4.59 9.86
CA LEU A 239 1.00 -5.07 9.86
C LEU A 239 0.56 -5.62 11.22
N LEU A 240 1.47 -6.20 12.00
CA LEU A 240 1.16 -6.66 13.34
C LEU A 240 1.43 -5.57 14.38
N VAL A 241 2.64 -5.00 14.36
CA VAL A 241 3.13 -4.02 15.35
C VAL A 241 3.90 -2.90 14.66
N GLY A 242 3.58 -1.65 14.98
CA GLY A 242 4.35 -0.50 14.47
C GLY A 242 5.75 -0.42 15.09
N TYR A 243 5.84 -0.40 16.41
CA TYR A 243 7.08 -0.32 17.18
C TYR A 243 7.16 -1.43 18.25
N LEU A 244 8.15 -2.30 18.14
CA LEU A 244 8.46 -3.33 19.12
C LEU A 244 9.54 -2.82 20.10
N GLY A 245 9.17 -2.63 21.36
CA GLY A 245 10.12 -2.24 22.39
C GLY A 245 9.58 -1.28 23.45
N ASN A 246 10.23 -1.28 24.62
CA ASN A 246 9.90 -0.39 25.73
C ASN A 246 10.94 0.73 25.92
N SER A 247 10.55 1.82 26.58
CA SER A 247 11.45 2.93 26.95
C SER A 247 12.29 2.62 28.20
N SER A 248 11.86 1.68 29.05
CA SER A 248 12.63 1.19 30.20
C SER A 248 13.66 0.14 29.76
N LYS A 249 14.93 0.55 29.75
CA LYS A 249 16.13 -0.24 29.42
C LYS A 249 16.44 -1.39 30.41
N THR A 250 15.49 -2.24 30.76
CA THR A 250 15.73 -3.33 31.70
C THR A 250 15.55 -4.69 31.05
N ASP A 251 16.68 -5.34 30.75
CA ASP A 251 16.91 -6.70 30.22
C ASP A 251 16.06 -7.88 30.79
N LYS A 252 15.16 -7.63 31.75
CA LYS A 252 14.51 -8.67 32.55
C LYS A 252 13.31 -9.34 31.86
N ASP A 253 12.55 -8.62 31.03
CA ASP A 253 11.37 -9.17 30.34
C ASP A 253 11.20 -8.52 28.95
N PRO A 254 11.84 -9.08 27.90
CA PRO A 254 11.78 -8.51 26.57
C PRO A 254 10.38 -8.57 25.95
N ALA A 255 10.04 -7.58 25.13
CA ALA A 255 8.86 -7.62 24.29
C ALA A 255 8.92 -8.85 23.36
N LEU A 256 7.82 -9.59 23.22
CA LEU A 256 7.81 -10.88 22.52
C LEU A 256 6.70 -10.94 21.48
N ILE A 257 7.05 -11.29 20.24
CA ILE A 257 6.10 -11.69 19.21
C ILE A 257 6.38 -13.13 18.82
N SER A 258 5.45 -14.04 19.06
CA SER A 258 5.67 -15.45 18.71
C SER A 258 4.46 -16.09 18.06
N GLN A 259 4.70 -16.94 17.06
CA GLN A 259 3.65 -17.71 16.41
C GLN A 259 2.59 -16.81 15.77
N CYS A 260 3.01 -15.68 15.17
CA CYS A 260 2.09 -14.69 14.60
C CYS A 260 2.27 -14.57 13.08
N PHE A 261 1.23 -14.09 12.40
CA PHE A 261 1.36 -13.80 10.97
C PHE A 261 0.61 -12.56 10.50
N ALA A 262 1.06 -12.00 9.39
CA ALA A 262 0.45 -10.85 8.76
C ALA A 262 0.34 -11.03 7.24
N ILE A 263 -0.83 -10.70 6.67
CA ILE A 263 -1.08 -10.80 5.23
C ILE A 263 -1.83 -9.55 4.77
N GLY A 264 -1.33 -8.83 3.78
CA GLY A 264 -2.03 -7.65 3.26
C GLY A 264 -1.09 -6.61 2.69
N GLU A 265 -1.43 -5.34 2.92
CA GLU A 265 -0.71 -4.21 2.34
C GLU A 265 -0.21 -3.27 3.43
N ALA A 266 1.07 -2.91 3.35
CA ALA A 266 1.66 -1.81 4.10
C ALA A 266 1.93 -0.68 3.12
N ILE A 267 1.21 0.42 3.29
CA ILE A 267 1.35 1.59 2.43
C ILE A 267 2.04 2.67 3.25
N TYR A 268 2.91 3.42 2.60
CA TYR A 268 3.45 4.68 3.13
C TYR A 268 4.59 4.47 4.16
N GLY A 269 5.56 5.39 4.11
CA GLY A 269 6.47 5.69 5.21
C GLY A 269 7.90 5.15 5.14
N ARG A 270 8.73 5.67 6.07
CA ARG A 270 10.09 5.21 6.35
C ARG A 270 10.04 4.01 7.30
N ARG A 271 10.92 3.05 7.10
CA ARG A 271 11.10 1.88 7.98
C ARG A 271 9.85 1.01 8.10
N VAL A 272 9.40 0.49 6.95
CA VAL A 272 8.23 -0.39 6.82
C VAL A 272 8.65 -1.85 6.88
N GLY A 273 8.02 -2.64 7.74
CA GLY A 273 8.24 -4.09 7.82
C GLY A 273 6.95 -4.87 7.66
N GLY A 274 7.04 -6.10 7.15
CA GLY A 274 5.85 -6.91 6.89
C GLY A 274 5.14 -7.37 8.17
N LEU A 275 5.86 -7.50 9.30
CA LEU A 275 5.26 -7.81 10.60
C LEU A 275 5.44 -6.66 11.60
N VAL A 276 6.66 -6.12 11.67
CA VAL A 276 7.08 -5.08 12.61
C VAL A 276 7.71 -3.92 11.87
N GLY A 277 7.29 -2.68 12.12
CA GLY A 277 7.94 -1.51 11.51
C GLY A 277 9.32 -1.25 12.12
N LEU A 278 9.32 -0.83 13.38
CA LEU A 278 10.50 -0.47 14.18
C LEU A 278 10.72 -1.46 15.32
N SER A 279 11.97 -1.63 15.71
CA SER A 279 12.31 -2.36 16.93
C SER A 279 13.45 -1.71 17.69
N ASN A 280 13.44 -1.84 19.02
CA ASN A 280 14.58 -1.52 19.88
C ASN A 280 15.21 -2.78 20.51
N TYR A 281 16.46 -2.63 21.01
CA TYR A 281 17.48 -3.64 21.36
C TYR A 281 17.09 -4.85 22.22
N GLU A 282 15.83 -5.02 22.61
CA GLU A 282 15.41 -6.04 23.57
C GLU A 282 14.32 -6.98 23.02
N GLY A 283 13.65 -6.69 21.89
CA GLY A 283 12.55 -7.53 21.39
C GLY A 283 12.96 -8.93 20.92
N GLU A 284 12.10 -9.94 21.13
CA GLU A 284 12.23 -11.29 20.59
C GLU A 284 11.08 -11.59 19.62
N ILE A 285 11.40 -12.12 18.44
CA ILE A 285 10.42 -12.55 17.45
C ILE A 285 10.72 -13.99 17.01
N SER A 286 9.73 -14.88 17.06
CA SER A 286 9.95 -16.29 16.74
C SER A 286 8.75 -16.99 16.11
N GLU A 287 9.01 -17.87 15.14
CA GLU A 287 7.96 -18.66 14.47
C GLU A 287 6.88 -17.80 13.82
N CYS A 288 7.27 -16.68 13.20
CA CYS A 288 6.35 -15.75 12.56
C CYS A 288 6.50 -15.74 11.04
N TYR A 289 5.47 -15.29 10.33
CA TYR A 289 5.63 -14.98 8.92
C TYR A 289 4.83 -13.77 8.45
N CYS A 290 5.23 -13.20 7.32
CA CYS A 290 4.44 -12.17 6.65
C CYS A 290 4.36 -12.39 5.13
N ALA A 291 3.23 -12.01 4.54
CA ALA A 291 3.00 -12.00 3.10
C ALA A 291 2.39 -10.64 2.74
N VAL A 292 3.26 -9.65 2.57
CA VAL A 292 2.87 -8.24 2.55
C VAL A 292 3.41 -7.55 1.31
N LYS A 293 2.51 -6.85 0.60
CA LYS A 293 2.89 -5.90 -0.44
C LYS A 293 3.23 -4.58 0.23
N ILE A 294 4.47 -4.12 0.04
CA ILE A 294 4.93 -2.83 0.55
C ILE A 294 4.84 -1.82 -0.58
N VAL A 295 4.05 -0.76 -0.40
CA VAL A 295 3.82 0.28 -1.41
C VAL A 295 4.45 1.59 -0.91
N HIS A 296 5.49 2.05 -1.62
CA HIS A 296 6.16 3.32 -1.34
C HIS A 296 5.54 4.46 -2.17
N TYR A 297 5.47 5.67 -1.59
CA TYR A 297 5.13 6.89 -2.32
C TYR A 297 6.41 7.56 -2.84
N SER A 298 6.37 8.04 -4.07
CA SER A 298 7.49 8.36 -4.96
C SER A 298 8.39 9.57 -4.60
N ASP A 299 8.36 10.05 -3.36
CA ASP A 299 9.01 11.34 -3.00
C ASP A 299 10.36 11.21 -2.28
N ILE A 300 10.91 10.00 -2.09
CA ILE A 300 12.23 9.81 -1.46
C ILE A 300 13.23 9.31 -2.51
N PRO A 301 14.38 10.00 -2.73
CA PRO A 301 15.43 9.56 -3.63
C PRO A 301 15.91 8.13 -3.32
N LEU A 302 16.11 7.34 -4.38
CA LEU A 302 16.48 5.91 -4.37
C LEU A 302 17.70 5.52 -3.50
N TYR A 303 18.50 6.48 -3.06
CA TYR A 303 19.69 6.27 -2.25
C TYR A 303 19.47 6.34 -0.72
N GLN A 304 18.26 6.69 -0.24
CA GLN A 304 17.95 6.69 1.20
C GLN A 304 17.17 5.45 1.69
N TYR A 305 16.78 4.55 0.77
CA TYR A 305 16.12 3.28 1.08
C TYR A 305 17.13 2.28 1.64
N HIS A 306 17.55 2.50 2.88
CA HIS A 306 18.21 1.46 3.63
C HIS A 306 17.11 0.59 4.27
N GLY A 307 17.04 -0.69 3.92
CA GLY A 307 16.51 -1.78 4.77
C GLY A 307 15.00 -1.87 5.06
N GLU A 308 14.14 -1.68 4.07
CA GLU A 308 12.67 -1.60 4.25
C GLU A 308 11.90 -2.86 3.82
N PHE A 309 12.43 -4.06 4.06
CA PHE A 309 11.81 -5.31 3.59
C PHE A 309 12.04 -6.48 4.54
N GLY A 310 11.07 -7.39 4.61
CA GLY A 310 11.12 -8.61 5.44
C GLY A 310 10.20 -8.54 6.65
N ILE A 311 10.57 -9.22 7.74
CA ILE A 311 9.78 -9.24 8.98
C ILE A 311 9.84 -7.88 9.69
N ILE A 312 10.98 -7.18 9.63
CA ILE A 312 11.26 -5.92 10.33
C ILE A 312 11.72 -4.84 9.34
N GLY A 313 11.20 -3.62 9.44
CA GLY A 313 11.50 -2.52 8.53
C GLY A 313 12.71 -1.64 8.85
N SER A 314 13.51 -1.93 9.88
CA SER A 314 14.61 -1.05 10.32
C SER A 314 15.96 -1.43 9.70
N PRO A 315 16.62 -0.56 8.91
CA PRO A 315 17.92 -0.84 8.28
C PRO A 315 19.11 -1.02 9.20
N ASP A 316 19.09 -0.37 10.37
CA ASP A 316 20.23 -0.35 11.26
C ASP A 316 20.33 -1.69 11.99
N ARG A 317 21.06 -2.64 11.38
CA ARG A 317 21.72 -3.79 12.01
C ARG A 317 20.97 -4.41 13.20
N ILE A 318 20.00 -5.29 12.93
CA ILE A 318 19.38 -6.23 13.90
C ILE A 318 19.15 -5.61 15.29
N ASN A 319 18.16 -4.74 15.40
CA ASN A 319 17.72 -4.15 16.69
C ASN A 319 16.67 -5.03 17.41
N VAL A 320 16.74 -6.35 17.24
CA VAL A 320 16.00 -7.33 18.05
C VAL A 320 17.00 -8.25 18.73
N LYS A 321 16.74 -8.60 19.99
CA LYS A 321 17.56 -9.55 20.77
C LYS A 321 17.59 -10.93 20.12
N LYS A 322 16.49 -11.33 19.48
CA LYS A 322 16.35 -12.65 18.85
C LYS A 322 15.32 -12.63 17.73
N LEU A 323 15.71 -13.08 16.53
CA LEU A 323 14.81 -13.38 15.41
C LEU A 323 15.06 -14.83 14.99
N VAL A 324 14.07 -15.71 15.14
CA VAL A 324 14.24 -17.15 14.94
C VAL A 324 13.09 -17.76 14.16
N SER A 325 13.40 -18.55 13.12
CA SER A 325 12.40 -19.27 12.32
C SER A 325 11.29 -18.36 11.79
N CYS A 326 11.66 -17.16 11.34
CA CYS A 326 10.73 -16.19 10.77
C CYS A 326 10.90 -16.10 9.25
N TYR A 327 9.79 -15.98 8.53
CA TYR A 327 9.75 -16.11 7.07
C TYR A 327 8.93 -15.01 6.42
N TRP A 328 9.27 -14.62 5.20
CA TRP A 328 8.46 -13.66 4.47
C TRP A 328 8.37 -13.99 2.99
N ASP A 329 7.22 -13.65 2.40
CA ASP A 329 6.94 -13.94 1.00
C ASP A 329 7.54 -12.89 0.06
N ILE A 330 8.66 -13.23 -0.57
CA ILE A 330 9.36 -12.35 -1.50
C ILE A 330 8.62 -12.12 -2.83
N THR A 331 7.72 -13.03 -3.20
CA THR A 331 6.94 -12.89 -4.43
C THR A 331 5.90 -11.79 -4.28
N ILE A 332 5.27 -11.68 -3.11
CA ILE A 332 4.24 -10.66 -2.83
C ILE A 332 4.85 -9.30 -2.46
N SER A 333 6.01 -9.27 -1.81
CA SER A 333 6.65 -8.00 -1.44
C SER A 333 7.25 -7.21 -2.62
N GLU A 334 7.24 -7.75 -3.85
CA GLU A 334 7.61 -7.07 -5.09
C GLU A 334 8.93 -6.27 -5.07
N LEU A 335 9.93 -6.76 -4.33
CA LEU A 335 11.26 -6.13 -4.21
C LEU A 335 11.83 -5.64 -5.57
N PRO A 336 12.17 -4.35 -5.72
CA PRO A 336 12.78 -3.85 -6.95
C PRO A 336 14.06 -4.62 -7.30
N SER A 337 14.25 -4.91 -8.57
CA SER A 337 15.35 -5.74 -9.09
C SER A 337 16.76 -5.25 -8.73
N LEU A 338 16.92 -3.96 -8.38
CA LEU A 338 18.16 -3.38 -7.89
C LEU A 338 18.60 -3.98 -6.53
N TYR A 339 17.65 -4.28 -5.64
CA TYR A 339 17.92 -4.88 -4.31
C TYR A 339 18.19 -6.39 -4.38
N LYS A 340 17.71 -7.07 -5.42
CA LYS A 340 17.97 -8.50 -5.64
C LYS A 340 19.44 -8.81 -5.96
N ASN A 341 20.21 -7.83 -6.43
CA ASN A 341 21.64 -8.05 -6.73
C ASN A 341 22.57 -7.54 -5.61
N GLN A 342 22.19 -6.49 -4.87
CA GLN A 342 22.99 -5.98 -3.74
C GLN A 342 22.90 -6.85 -2.49
N MET A 343 21.75 -7.47 -2.21
CA MET A 343 21.57 -8.35 -1.04
C MET A 343 22.32 -9.69 -1.16
N PHE A 344 22.59 -10.13 -2.39
CA PHE A 344 23.12 -11.48 -2.66
C PHE A 344 24.59 -11.50 -3.14
N GLY A 345 25.21 -10.33 -3.34
CA GLY A 345 26.53 -10.22 -3.99
C GLY A 345 27.76 -10.42 -3.10
N GLU A 346 27.78 -9.96 -1.84
CA GLU A 346 28.98 -10.04 -0.98
C GLU A 346 28.69 -10.20 0.53
N TYR A 347 27.43 -10.47 0.93
CA TYR A 347 27.02 -10.52 2.35
C TYR A 347 26.69 -11.93 2.86
N GLU A 348 27.17 -12.99 2.20
CA GLU A 348 26.92 -14.39 2.57
C GLU A 348 27.53 -14.86 3.91
N LYS A 349 28.25 -14.01 4.66
CA LYS A 349 29.06 -14.49 5.79
C LYS A 349 28.67 -14.10 7.20
N ILE A 350 27.69 -13.23 7.46
CA ILE A 350 27.26 -12.92 8.85
C ILE A 350 25.78 -12.46 8.93
N PHE A 351 24.79 -13.19 8.44
CA PHE A 351 23.38 -12.83 8.68
C PHE A 351 22.50 -14.08 8.68
N THR A 352 21.45 -14.12 9.50
CA THR A 352 20.13 -14.67 9.11
C THR A 352 19.12 -14.45 10.23
N PRO A 353 18.53 -13.26 10.39
CA PRO A 353 17.47 -13.11 11.36
C PRO A 353 16.13 -13.61 10.76
N ASP A 354 15.75 -13.25 9.53
CA ASP A 354 14.55 -13.71 8.83
C ASP A 354 14.85 -14.29 7.42
N ILE A 355 13.90 -15.08 6.88
CA ILE A 355 14.13 -15.93 5.69
C ILE A 355 13.12 -15.62 4.59
N ALA A 356 13.59 -15.03 3.49
CA ALA A 356 12.80 -14.81 2.29
C ALA A 356 12.50 -16.13 1.56
N LYS A 357 11.25 -16.36 1.16
CA LYS A 357 10.83 -17.50 0.35
C LYS A 357 9.76 -17.08 -0.66
N PRO A 358 9.77 -17.61 -1.90
CA PRO A 358 8.68 -17.40 -2.83
C PRO A 358 7.41 -18.08 -2.33
N THR A 359 6.25 -17.60 -2.79
CA THR A 359 4.91 -18.13 -2.44
C THR A 359 4.82 -19.64 -2.52
N THR A 360 5.37 -20.24 -3.58
CA THR A 360 5.32 -21.70 -3.80
C THR A 360 6.06 -22.50 -2.73
N LEU A 361 7.08 -21.94 -2.07
CA LEU A 361 7.76 -22.56 -0.93
C LEU A 361 7.07 -22.21 0.38
N MET A 362 6.54 -20.99 0.52
CA MET A 362 5.77 -20.59 1.69
C MET A 362 4.46 -21.38 1.87
N MET A 363 3.97 -22.07 0.83
CA MET A 363 2.84 -23.01 0.89
C MET A 363 3.24 -24.46 1.21
N LYS A 364 4.47 -24.71 1.68
CA LYS A 364 4.95 -26.05 2.02
C LYS A 364 5.36 -26.20 3.46
N LYS A 365 4.92 -27.28 4.12
CA LYS A 365 5.27 -27.55 5.53
C LYS A 365 6.79 -27.64 5.74
N GLU A 366 7.52 -28.24 4.79
CA GLU A 366 8.97 -28.44 4.86
C GLU A 366 9.78 -27.14 4.94
N THR A 367 9.20 -26.02 4.52
CA THR A 367 9.84 -24.70 4.55
C THR A 367 10.04 -24.20 5.98
N PHE A 368 9.08 -24.48 6.87
CA PHE A 368 8.98 -23.89 8.21
C PHE A 368 9.67 -24.78 9.26
N LYS A 369 11.00 -24.69 9.32
CA LYS A 369 11.83 -25.49 10.21
C LYS A 369 11.60 -25.12 11.67
N GLY A 370 11.31 -26.13 12.48
CA GLY A 370 11.09 -25.99 13.93
C GLY A 370 9.66 -25.62 14.33
N TRP A 371 8.75 -25.42 13.37
CA TRP A 371 7.35 -25.10 13.67
C TRP A 371 6.56 -26.35 14.07
N ASP A 372 5.71 -26.22 15.08
CA ASP A 372 4.81 -27.29 15.54
C ASP A 372 3.51 -27.31 14.72
N PHE A 373 3.48 -28.14 13.68
CA PHE A 373 2.28 -28.36 12.86
C PHE A 373 1.28 -29.37 13.46
N GLU A 374 1.56 -29.95 14.63
CA GLU A 374 0.64 -30.84 15.31
C GLU A 374 -0.29 -30.04 16.22
N LYS A 375 0.22 -29.01 16.90
CA LYS A 375 -0.52 -28.27 17.93
C LYS A 375 -0.78 -26.80 17.61
N VAL A 376 0.15 -26.13 16.92
CA VAL A 376 0.07 -24.67 16.72
C VAL A 376 -0.40 -24.34 15.32
N TRP A 377 0.30 -24.89 14.32
CA TRP A 377 0.09 -24.56 12.92
C TRP A 377 -0.64 -25.68 12.17
N ALA A 378 -1.42 -25.29 11.18
CA ALA A 378 -1.91 -26.16 10.13
C ALA A 378 -1.52 -25.56 8.78
N ILE A 379 -1.46 -26.39 7.75
CA ILE A 379 -1.17 -25.96 6.38
C ILE A 379 -1.82 -26.95 5.43
N GLU A 380 -2.47 -26.45 4.39
CA GLU A 380 -2.88 -27.26 3.24
C GLU A 380 -1.82 -27.11 2.16
N GLU A 381 -0.99 -28.16 1.99
CA GLU A 381 0.13 -28.18 1.04
C GLU A 381 -0.30 -27.66 -0.34
N HIS A 382 0.47 -26.70 -0.86
CA HIS A 382 0.25 -26.04 -2.15
C HIS A 382 -1.03 -25.19 -2.28
N LYS A 383 -1.78 -24.98 -1.20
CA LYS A 383 -3.02 -24.19 -1.21
C LYS A 383 -2.99 -22.98 -0.31
N THR A 384 -2.41 -23.11 0.88
CA THR A 384 -2.44 -22.07 1.91
C THR A 384 -1.04 -21.79 2.44
N TYR A 385 -0.82 -20.58 2.97
CA TYR A 385 0.23 -20.38 3.97
C TYR A 385 -0.09 -21.19 5.26
N PRO A 386 0.87 -21.37 6.18
CA PRO A 386 0.56 -21.85 7.52
C PRO A 386 -0.48 -20.95 8.21
N TYR A 387 -1.41 -21.56 8.93
CA TYR A 387 -2.41 -20.85 9.70
C TYR A 387 -2.52 -21.45 11.09
N LEU A 388 -3.00 -20.64 12.04
CA LEU A 388 -3.10 -21.06 13.43
C LEU A 388 -4.27 -22.01 13.61
N ARG A 389 -4.03 -23.16 14.23
CA ARG A 389 -5.08 -24.12 14.62
C ARG A 389 -6.05 -23.53 15.64
N SER A 390 -5.61 -22.54 16.42
CA SER A 390 -6.44 -21.82 17.37
C SER A 390 -7.43 -20.87 16.69
N ALA A 391 -7.23 -20.48 15.43
CA ALA A 391 -8.11 -19.55 14.73
C ALA A 391 -9.42 -20.23 14.29
N LYS A 392 -10.53 -19.81 14.90
CA LYS A 392 -11.88 -20.32 14.60
C LYS A 392 -12.40 -19.66 13.32
N ASN A 393 -12.96 -20.47 12.41
CA ASN A 393 -13.58 -19.99 11.17
C ASN A 393 -12.68 -19.05 10.33
N PHE A 394 -11.36 -19.15 10.50
CA PHE A 394 -10.41 -18.42 9.66
C PHE A 394 -10.60 -18.87 8.22
N LYS A 395 -10.94 -17.92 7.35
CA LYS A 395 -10.98 -18.14 5.92
C LYS A 395 -9.67 -17.61 5.38
N PHE A 396 -8.94 -18.46 4.67
CA PHE A 396 -7.68 -18.07 4.08
C PHE A 396 -7.89 -16.83 3.22
N PRO A 397 -7.15 -15.72 3.43
CA PRO A 397 -6.73 -14.96 2.27
C PRO A 397 -5.86 -15.96 1.51
N LEU A 398 -6.43 -16.59 0.47
CA LEU A 398 -5.62 -17.40 -0.41
C LEU A 398 -4.46 -16.48 -0.83
N PRO A 399 -3.20 -16.91 -0.69
CA PRO A 399 -2.12 -16.25 -1.43
C PRO A 399 -2.63 -16.15 -2.86
N PRO A 400 -2.37 -15.09 -3.64
CA PRO A 400 -2.82 -15.07 -5.02
C PRO A 400 -2.27 -16.33 -5.69
N ILE A 401 -3.08 -17.37 -5.82
CA ILE A 401 -2.72 -18.54 -6.62
C ILE A 401 -2.88 -18.00 -8.02
N PRO A 402 -1.88 -18.14 -8.90
CA PRO A 402 -2.02 -17.72 -10.26
C PRO A 402 -3.30 -18.30 -10.87
N ILE A 403 -4.24 -17.42 -11.19
CA ILE A 403 -5.43 -17.72 -11.96
C ILE A 403 -4.95 -17.77 -13.40
N HIS A 404 -4.96 -18.99 -13.94
CA HIS A 404 -4.55 -19.22 -15.31
C HIS A 404 -5.63 -18.70 -16.26
N ILE A 405 -5.23 -17.87 -17.21
CA ILE A 405 -6.05 -17.41 -18.31
C ILE A 405 -5.63 -18.22 -19.54
N TYR A 406 -6.52 -19.08 -20.03
CA TYR A 406 -6.26 -19.90 -21.21
C TYR A 406 -6.83 -19.27 -22.47
N ASP A 407 -7.93 -18.55 -22.35
CA ASP A 407 -8.66 -18.00 -23.49
C ASP A 407 -9.35 -16.68 -23.13
N ILE A 408 -10.11 -16.20 -24.10
CA ILE A 408 -10.82 -14.93 -24.03
C ILE A 408 -12.01 -14.94 -23.08
N GLU A 409 -12.60 -16.12 -22.86
CA GLU A 409 -13.71 -16.30 -21.93
C GLU A 409 -13.20 -16.21 -20.49
N ASP A 410 -11.99 -16.72 -20.22
CA ASP A 410 -11.31 -16.50 -18.94
C ASP A 410 -11.00 -15.02 -18.71
N LEU A 411 -10.49 -14.32 -19.72
CA LEU A 411 -10.18 -12.88 -19.61
C LEU A 411 -11.43 -12.05 -19.25
N LYS A 412 -12.58 -12.38 -19.85
CA LYS A 412 -13.87 -11.72 -19.60
C LYS A 412 -14.37 -11.87 -18.16
N LYS A 413 -13.95 -12.91 -17.44
CA LYS A 413 -14.42 -13.18 -16.06
C LYS A 413 -13.80 -12.25 -15.04
N ILE A 414 -12.67 -11.59 -15.35
CA ILE A 414 -11.97 -10.72 -14.42
C ILE A 414 -12.89 -9.60 -13.93
N GLY A 415 -13.10 -9.54 -12.61
CA GLY A 415 -13.99 -8.60 -11.94
C GLY A 415 -15.48 -8.97 -11.98
N LYS A 416 -15.87 -10.00 -12.73
CA LYS A 416 -17.28 -10.43 -12.91
C LYS A 416 -17.58 -11.78 -12.27
N ASP A 417 -16.58 -12.64 -12.10
CA ASP A 417 -16.68 -13.94 -11.42
C ASP A 417 -15.94 -13.90 -10.08
N ILE A 418 -16.52 -14.53 -9.05
CA ILE A 418 -15.93 -14.62 -7.71
C ILE A 418 -14.55 -15.32 -7.70
N ASN A 419 -14.28 -16.18 -8.68
CA ASN A 419 -13.00 -16.87 -8.84
C ASN A 419 -11.98 -16.06 -9.66
N PHE A 420 -12.39 -14.92 -10.21
CA PHE A 420 -11.57 -14.00 -11.00
C PHE A 420 -11.68 -12.58 -10.40
N PRO A 421 -11.22 -12.36 -9.16
CA PRO A 421 -11.35 -11.06 -8.50
C PRO A 421 -10.39 -9.99 -9.07
N LEU A 422 -10.76 -8.72 -8.96
CA LEU A 422 -9.96 -7.60 -9.47
C LEU A 422 -8.54 -7.48 -8.86
N ASN A 423 -8.32 -8.07 -7.68
CA ASN A 423 -7.03 -8.15 -6.99
C ASN A 423 -6.30 -9.50 -7.20
N GLY A 424 -6.76 -10.33 -8.15
CA GLY A 424 -6.16 -11.63 -8.44
C GLY A 424 -4.76 -11.55 -9.07
N TRP A 425 -3.98 -12.62 -8.94
CA TRP A 425 -2.78 -12.81 -9.76
C TRP A 425 -3.14 -13.68 -10.95
N TYR A 426 -3.05 -13.12 -12.15
CA TYR A 426 -3.36 -13.75 -13.41
C TYR A 426 -2.09 -14.11 -14.16
N MET A 427 -2.09 -15.27 -14.81
CA MET A 427 -1.03 -15.70 -15.72
C MET A 427 -1.64 -16.13 -17.04
N LEU A 428 -1.22 -15.53 -18.14
CA LEU A 428 -1.51 -16.11 -19.46
C LEU A 428 -0.75 -17.42 -19.60
N MET A 429 -1.45 -18.45 -20.06
CA MET A 429 -0.87 -19.78 -20.28
C MET A 429 -0.55 -20.08 -21.74
N GLN A 430 -1.02 -19.22 -22.64
CA GLN A 430 -0.84 -19.31 -24.08
C GLN A 430 -1.15 -17.96 -24.73
N ASP A 431 -0.83 -17.85 -26.01
CA ASP A 431 -1.29 -16.72 -26.83
C ASP A 431 -2.82 -16.80 -27.02
N ILE A 432 -3.48 -15.64 -27.06
CA ILE A 432 -4.93 -15.51 -27.20
C ILE A 432 -5.24 -14.71 -28.47
N ASP A 433 -6.07 -15.25 -29.35
CA ASP A 433 -6.64 -14.52 -30.48
C ASP A 433 -8.00 -13.93 -30.09
N ALA A 434 -8.09 -12.61 -30.08
CA ALA A 434 -9.28 -11.85 -29.68
C ALA A 434 -10.19 -11.41 -30.83
N SER A 435 -9.98 -11.93 -32.03
CA SER A 435 -10.75 -11.55 -33.22
C SER A 435 -12.27 -11.77 -33.10
N GLU A 436 -12.71 -12.72 -32.28
CA GLU A 436 -14.14 -12.95 -32.05
C GLU A 436 -14.84 -11.81 -31.29
N MET A 437 -14.09 -11.01 -30.52
CA MET A 437 -14.64 -9.93 -29.67
C MET A 437 -15.32 -8.83 -30.48
N ILE A 438 -14.98 -8.63 -31.75
CA ILE A 438 -15.61 -7.59 -32.58
C ILE A 438 -17.14 -7.70 -32.64
N ASN A 439 -17.70 -8.89 -32.39
CA ASN A 439 -19.14 -9.12 -32.36
C ASN A 439 -19.76 -9.04 -30.95
N TRP A 440 -18.94 -8.78 -29.93
CA TRP A 440 -19.39 -8.67 -28.54
C TRP A 440 -20.02 -7.31 -28.29
N ASN A 441 -20.89 -7.24 -27.28
CA ASN A 441 -21.51 -6.00 -26.80
C ASN A 441 -22.10 -5.16 -27.94
N ASN A 442 -22.91 -5.79 -28.80
CA ASN A 442 -23.53 -5.17 -29.98
C ASN A 442 -22.54 -4.54 -30.98
N GLY A 443 -21.30 -5.04 -31.03
CA GLY A 443 -20.25 -4.56 -31.93
C GLY A 443 -19.24 -3.62 -31.28
N GLU A 444 -19.39 -3.30 -29.99
CA GLU A 444 -18.46 -2.42 -29.25
C GLU A 444 -17.17 -3.13 -28.81
N GLY A 445 -17.13 -4.47 -28.89
CA GLY A 445 -15.93 -5.22 -28.53
C GLY A 445 -15.86 -5.63 -27.08
N PHE A 446 -14.63 -5.77 -26.58
CA PHE A 446 -14.34 -6.04 -25.18
C PHE A 446 -14.97 -4.97 -24.28
N GLU A 447 -15.39 -5.39 -23.09
CA GLU A 447 -15.82 -4.48 -22.03
C GLU A 447 -14.64 -4.31 -21.09
N PRO A 448 -14.07 -3.08 -20.98
CA PRO A 448 -12.90 -2.81 -20.14
C PRO A 448 -13.02 -3.33 -18.71
N ILE A 449 -11.90 -3.75 -18.13
CA ILE A 449 -11.83 -4.13 -16.71
C ILE A 449 -11.70 -2.84 -15.89
N GLU A 450 -12.76 -2.46 -15.18
CA GLU A 450 -12.87 -1.11 -14.57
C GLU A 450 -11.76 -0.77 -13.56
N PHE A 451 -11.51 -1.60 -12.54
CA PHE A 451 -10.65 -1.27 -11.40
C PHE A 451 -9.68 -2.39 -11.05
N PHE A 452 -8.68 -2.62 -11.90
CA PHE A 452 -7.72 -3.69 -11.67
C PHE A 452 -6.68 -3.32 -10.61
N CYS A 453 -6.56 -4.10 -9.54
CA CYS A 453 -5.55 -3.91 -8.48
C CYS A 453 -4.67 -5.16 -8.25
N GLY A 454 -4.82 -6.17 -9.10
CA GLY A 454 -4.10 -7.44 -9.03
C GLY A 454 -2.75 -7.43 -9.76
N ILE A 455 -2.27 -8.63 -10.11
CA ILE A 455 -1.09 -8.83 -10.96
C ILE A 455 -1.54 -9.51 -12.25
N PHE A 456 -1.28 -8.93 -13.41
CA PHE A 456 -1.51 -9.56 -14.70
C PHE A 456 -0.16 -9.85 -15.37
N ASP A 457 0.28 -11.10 -15.31
CA ASP A 457 1.52 -11.54 -15.93
C ASP A 457 1.21 -12.23 -17.28
N GLY A 458 1.53 -11.56 -18.37
CA GLY A 458 1.43 -12.14 -19.71
C GLY A 458 2.39 -13.32 -19.92
N CYS A 459 3.38 -13.52 -19.05
CA CYS A 459 4.37 -14.59 -19.15
C CYS A 459 5.11 -14.63 -20.51
N GLY A 460 5.15 -13.51 -21.23
CA GLY A 460 5.70 -13.39 -22.58
C GLY A 460 4.71 -13.72 -23.71
N HIS A 461 3.48 -14.11 -23.39
CA HIS A 461 2.42 -14.42 -24.35
C HIS A 461 1.79 -13.17 -24.96
N THR A 462 1.12 -13.40 -26.09
CA THR A 462 0.48 -12.35 -26.89
C THR A 462 -1.03 -12.47 -26.84
N ILE A 463 -1.72 -11.34 -26.67
CA ILE A 463 -3.13 -11.18 -27.00
C ILE A 463 -3.18 -10.43 -28.33
N SER A 464 -3.68 -11.07 -29.40
CA SER A 464 -3.81 -10.46 -30.72
C SER A 464 -5.25 -10.03 -30.99
N ASN A 465 -5.44 -9.02 -31.83
CA ASN A 465 -6.75 -8.60 -32.35
C ASN A 465 -7.75 -8.12 -31.27
N LEU A 466 -7.26 -7.56 -30.15
CA LEU A 466 -8.13 -6.94 -29.14
C LEU A 466 -8.92 -5.80 -29.78
N TYR A 467 -10.25 -5.82 -29.65
CA TYR A 467 -11.14 -4.81 -30.21
C TYR A 467 -11.95 -4.14 -29.10
N ILE A 468 -11.84 -2.82 -29.00
CA ILE A 468 -12.60 -1.94 -28.11
C ILE A 468 -13.02 -0.73 -28.96
N CYS A 469 -14.31 -0.47 -29.07
CA CYS A 469 -14.83 0.65 -29.85
C CYS A 469 -16.05 1.23 -29.12
N ARG A 470 -15.78 2.19 -28.24
CA ARG A 470 -16.74 2.78 -27.30
C ARG A 470 -16.56 4.29 -27.30
N ASP A 471 -17.63 5.06 -27.17
CA ASP A 471 -17.56 6.52 -27.05
C ASP A 471 -17.58 6.91 -25.56
N GLU A 472 -16.66 6.33 -24.79
CA GLU A 472 -16.54 6.51 -23.33
C GLU A 472 -15.09 6.84 -22.95
N ASP A 473 -14.90 7.42 -21.77
CA ASP A 473 -13.57 7.75 -21.27
C ASP A 473 -12.88 6.53 -20.63
N ARG A 474 -11.55 6.59 -20.56
CA ARG A 474 -10.69 5.60 -19.88
C ARG A 474 -10.78 4.24 -20.56
N GLU A 475 -10.57 4.25 -21.88
CA GLU A 475 -10.67 3.06 -22.68
C GLU A 475 -9.34 2.30 -22.77
N GLY A 476 -9.43 0.99 -22.59
CA GLY A 476 -8.32 0.04 -22.65
C GLY A 476 -8.72 -1.33 -22.12
N MET A 477 -7.83 -2.32 -22.20
CA MET A 477 -8.11 -3.64 -21.60
C MET A 477 -8.42 -3.49 -20.10
N PHE A 478 -7.76 -2.54 -19.45
CA PHE A 478 -8.11 -2.04 -18.12
C PHE A 478 -8.58 -0.59 -18.24
N SER A 479 -9.74 -0.24 -17.68
CA SER A 479 -10.14 1.17 -17.65
C SER A 479 -9.22 1.95 -16.71
N CYS A 480 -9.10 1.49 -15.46
CA CYS A 480 -8.13 1.96 -14.48
C CYS A 480 -7.31 0.78 -13.94
N SER A 481 -5.99 0.92 -13.92
CA SER A 481 -5.07 -0.06 -13.31
C SER A 481 -4.30 0.54 -12.14
N TYR A 482 -4.54 0.02 -10.94
CA TYR A 482 -3.70 0.19 -9.74
C TYR A 482 -2.77 -1.01 -9.53
N GLY A 483 -2.94 -2.05 -10.34
CA GLY A 483 -2.23 -3.31 -10.25
C GLY A 483 -0.87 -3.29 -10.95
N LYS A 484 -0.31 -4.48 -11.11
CA LYS A 484 0.92 -4.71 -11.86
C LYS A 484 0.64 -5.50 -13.12
N ILE A 485 0.89 -4.92 -14.28
CA ILE A 485 0.74 -5.58 -15.58
C ILE A 485 2.14 -5.78 -16.15
N LYS A 486 2.50 -7.01 -16.52
CA LYS A 486 3.85 -7.30 -16.99
C LYS A 486 3.95 -8.39 -18.03
N ASN A 487 5.05 -8.36 -18.81
CA ASN A 487 5.41 -9.40 -19.77
C ASN A 487 4.27 -9.72 -20.76
N LEU A 488 3.52 -8.69 -21.16
CA LEU A 488 2.31 -8.82 -21.97
C LEU A 488 2.52 -8.13 -23.32
N ASN A 489 2.24 -8.87 -24.39
CA ASN A 489 2.21 -8.32 -25.73
C ASN A 489 0.76 -8.20 -26.20
N LEU A 490 0.36 -7.01 -26.67
CA LEU A 490 -0.93 -6.76 -27.30
C LEU A 490 -0.68 -6.35 -28.74
N THR A 491 -1.13 -7.16 -29.68
CA THR A 491 -0.80 -6.96 -31.11
C THR A 491 -2.04 -6.81 -31.97
N ASN A 492 -1.94 -5.95 -32.99
CA ASN A 492 -3.07 -5.64 -33.87
C ASN A 492 -4.33 -5.23 -33.08
N ALA A 493 -4.15 -4.49 -31.99
CA ALA A 493 -5.27 -3.96 -31.22
C ALA A 493 -5.98 -2.85 -32.00
N HIS A 494 -7.28 -2.69 -31.74
CA HIS A 494 -8.09 -1.60 -32.26
C HIS A 494 -8.88 -1.01 -31.09
N VAL A 495 -8.48 0.17 -30.63
CA VAL A 495 -9.09 0.84 -29.48
C VAL A 495 -9.56 2.24 -29.90
N VAL A 496 -10.87 2.48 -29.81
CA VAL A 496 -11.49 3.78 -30.04
C VAL A 496 -12.24 4.17 -28.77
N GLY A 497 -11.98 5.38 -28.28
CA GLY A 497 -12.49 5.91 -27.00
C GLY A 497 -12.72 7.42 -27.01
N GLY A 498 -13.19 7.93 -25.87
CA GLY A 498 -13.26 9.35 -25.50
C GLY A 498 -11.91 9.86 -24.99
N ASP A 499 -11.85 10.35 -23.76
CA ASP A 499 -10.61 10.79 -23.12
C ASP A 499 -9.86 9.64 -22.42
N CYS A 500 -8.55 9.77 -22.26
CA CYS A 500 -7.68 8.77 -21.59
C CYS A 500 -7.75 7.40 -22.27
N VAL A 501 -7.26 7.30 -23.51
CA VAL A 501 -7.33 6.07 -24.30
C VAL A 501 -5.96 5.40 -24.42
N GLY A 502 -5.90 4.11 -24.10
CA GLY A 502 -4.74 3.27 -24.38
C GLY A 502 -5.07 1.79 -24.46
N VAL A 503 -4.17 0.98 -25.03
CA VAL A 503 -4.48 -0.44 -25.27
C VAL A 503 -4.41 -1.25 -23.97
N ILE A 504 -3.39 -1.03 -23.15
CA ILE A 504 -3.28 -1.72 -21.86
C ILE A 504 -4.21 -1.07 -20.86
N ALA A 505 -4.10 0.24 -20.65
CA ALA A 505 -4.94 0.95 -19.69
C ALA A 505 -5.43 2.31 -20.18
N GLY A 506 -6.65 2.71 -19.82
CA GLY A 506 -7.07 4.11 -19.97
C GLY A 506 -6.28 5.00 -19.00
N ILE A 507 -6.35 4.69 -17.71
CA ILE A 507 -5.56 5.31 -16.64
C ILE A 507 -4.70 4.25 -15.95
N ASN A 508 -3.41 4.53 -15.80
CA ASN A 508 -2.49 3.74 -15.00
C ASN A 508 -2.09 4.50 -13.72
N CYS A 509 -2.39 3.90 -12.57
CA CYS A 509 -1.97 4.28 -11.22
C CYS A 509 -1.05 3.22 -10.59
N GLY A 510 -0.65 2.20 -11.36
CA GLY A 510 0.14 1.05 -10.92
C GLY A 510 1.45 0.91 -11.69
N THR A 511 1.89 -0.33 -11.91
CA THR A 511 3.10 -0.62 -12.69
C THR A 511 2.75 -1.34 -13.99
N ILE A 512 3.21 -0.82 -15.11
CA ILE A 512 3.22 -1.55 -16.39
C ILE A 512 4.68 -1.75 -16.79
N GLU A 513 5.12 -3.00 -16.91
CA GLU A 513 6.53 -3.31 -17.24
C GLU A 513 6.71 -4.43 -18.26
N ASN A 514 7.72 -4.31 -19.13
CA ASN A 514 8.04 -5.32 -20.14
C ASN A 514 6.85 -5.64 -21.05
N CYS A 515 6.16 -4.59 -21.51
CA CYS A 515 4.96 -4.74 -22.33
C CYS A 515 5.17 -4.18 -23.73
N PHE A 516 4.53 -4.80 -24.71
CA PHE A 516 4.52 -4.36 -26.10
C PHE A 516 3.10 -4.10 -26.59
N VAL A 517 2.90 -3.00 -27.31
CA VAL A 517 1.63 -2.68 -27.97
C VAL A 517 1.84 -2.39 -29.46
N SER A 518 0.99 -2.97 -30.31
CA SER A 518 0.78 -2.54 -31.70
C SER A 518 -0.69 -2.51 -32.09
N GLY A 519 -1.05 -1.60 -32.99
CA GLY A 519 -2.44 -1.46 -33.41
C GLY A 519 -2.85 -0.05 -33.84
N TYR A 520 -4.16 0.16 -33.86
CA TYR A 520 -4.83 1.43 -34.09
C TYR A 520 -5.47 1.94 -32.80
N ILE A 521 -5.16 3.17 -32.41
CA ILE A 521 -5.70 3.83 -31.23
C ILE A 521 -6.24 5.18 -31.65
N GLU A 522 -7.50 5.46 -31.31
CA GLU A 522 -8.14 6.75 -31.53
C GLU A 522 -8.85 7.22 -30.25
N GLY A 523 -8.66 8.50 -29.89
CA GLY A 523 -9.33 9.12 -28.74
C GLY A 523 -9.51 10.62 -28.92
N TYR A 524 -10.16 11.27 -27.96
CA TYR A 524 -10.29 12.73 -27.89
C TYR A 524 -9.02 13.36 -27.29
N SER A 525 -8.80 13.24 -25.98
CA SER A 525 -7.60 13.71 -25.29
C SER A 525 -6.91 12.63 -24.45
N PHE A 526 -5.64 12.85 -24.10
CA PHE A 526 -4.80 11.90 -23.36
C PHE A 526 -4.74 10.52 -24.03
N VAL A 527 -4.17 10.48 -25.23
CA VAL A 527 -4.15 9.26 -26.04
C VAL A 527 -2.73 8.70 -26.12
N GLY A 528 -2.55 7.43 -25.76
CA GLY A 528 -1.26 6.75 -25.84
C GLY A 528 -1.39 5.22 -25.91
N PRO A 529 -0.53 4.50 -26.67
CA PRO A 529 -0.69 3.07 -26.88
C PRO A 529 -0.62 2.22 -25.61
N ILE A 530 0.27 2.55 -24.68
CA ILE A 530 0.41 1.81 -23.42
C ILE A 530 -0.69 2.24 -22.47
N CYS A 531 -0.78 3.53 -22.19
CA CYS A 531 -1.93 4.09 -21.48
C CYS A 531 -2.27 5.50 -21.92
N GLY A 532 -3.51 5.91 -21.67
CA GLY A 532 -3.92 7.30 -21.93
C GLY A 532 -3.27 8.27 -20.94
N ASN A 533 -3.38 7.98 -19.65
CA ASN A 533 -2.77 8.79 -18.59
C ASN A 533 -2.05 7.92 -17.55
N ASN A 534 -0.82 8.31 -17.21
CA ASN A 534 0.02 7.63 -16.23
C ASN A 534 0.18 8.50 -14.97
N GLN A 535 -0.53 8.18 -13.89
CA GLN A 535 -0.69 9.01 -12.68
C GLN A 535 -0.11 8.35 -11.43
N THR A 536 0.91 8.94 -10.82
CA THR A 536 1.58 8.38 -9.62
C THR A 536 2.04 6.92 -9.85
N ALA A 537 2.53 6.64 -11.06
CA ALA A 537 2.65 5.29 -11.60
C ALA A 537 4.01 5.05 -12.26
N ILE A 538 4.29 3.79 -12.60
CA ILE A 538 5.53 3.36 -13.25
C ILE A 538 5.22 2.74 -14.62
N LEU A 539 5.83 3.28 -15.68
CA LEU A 539 5.99 2.61 -16.96
C LEU A 539 7.46 2.27 -17.16
N LYS A 540 7.76 1.00 -17.40
CA LYS A 540 9.14 0.55 -17.51
C LYS A 540 9.35 -0.47 -18.62
N ASN A 541 10.37 -0.26 -19.45
CA ASN A 541 10.75 -1.24 -20.47
C ASN A 541 9.55 -1.61 -21.37
N CYS A 542 8.77 -0.58 -21.76
CA CYS A 542 7.60 -0.74 -22.61
C CYS A 542 7.90 -0.25 -24.03
N TYR A 543 7.30 -0.91 -25.01
CA TYR A 543 7.55 -0.67 -26.42
C TYR A 543 6.24 -0.49 -27.19
N ALA A 544 6.17 0.48 -28.10
CA ALA A 544 4.97 0.71 -28.92
C ALA A 544 5.30 0.92 -30.41
N ILE A 545 4.54 0.22 -31.27
CA ILE A 545 4.48 0.46 -32.72
C ILE A 545 3.00 0.53 -33.11
N ALA A 546 2.42 1.72 -33.03
CA ALA A 546 1.00 1.92 -33.28
C ALA A 546 0.69 3.12 -34.17
N SER A 547 -0.54 3.20 -34.66
CA SER A 547 -1.14 4.43 -35.21
C SER A 547 -1.99 5.05 -34.11
N VAL A 548 -1.60 6.23 -33.63
CA VAL A 548 -2.20 6.93 -32.49
C VAL A 548 -2.79 8.24 -32.96
N ILE A 549 -4.11 8.37 -32.88
CA ILE A 549 -4.86 9.53 -33.34
C ILE A 549 -5.59 10.16 -32.15
N GLY A 550 -5.18 11.36 -31.74
CA GLY A 550 -5.99 12.22 -30.89
C GLY A 550 -6.77 13.21 -31.73
N ASN A 551 -8.04 13.38 -31.41
CA ASN A 551 -8.93 14.34 -32.07
C ASN A 551 -8.88 15.75 -31.43
N GLN A 552 -8.21 15.88 -30.27
CA GLN A 552 -7.85 17.14 -29.61
C GLN A 552 -6.41 17.07 -29.05
N ASP A 553 -6.24 17.33 -27.76
CA ASP A 553 -4.95 17.63 -27.15
C ASP A 553 -4.34 16.41 -26.46
N ILE A 554 -3.01 16.46 -26.29
CA ILE A 554 -2.24 15.55 -25.44
C ILE A 554 -2.23 14.13 -25.99
N VAL A 555 -1.33 13.92 -26.95
CA VAL A 555 -1.14 12.63 -27.62
C VAL A 555 0.32 12.24 -27.53
N GLY A 556 0.59 11.01 -27.10
CA GLY A 556 1.96 10.50 -26.97
C GLY A 556 2.17 9.14 -27.61
N GLY A 557 3.37 8.89 -28.10
CA GLY A 557 3.73 7.60 -28.68
C GLY A 557 3.86 6.44 -27.68
N ILE A 558 3.89 6.69 -26.37
CA ILE A 558 3.76 5.70 -25.29
C ILE A 558 2.55 5.99 -24.42
N THR A 559 2.46 7.23 -23.91
CA THR A 559 1.38 7.68 -23.04
C THR A 559 0.93 9.09 -23.41
N GLY A 560 -0.35 9.38 -23.32
CA GLY A 560 -0.85 10.74 -23.48
C GLY A 560 -0.30 11.65 -22.40
N GLY A 561 -0.57 11.33 -21.13
CA GLY A 561 -0.12 12.10 -19.96
C GLY A 561 0.81 11.33 -19.03
N CYS A 562 1.69 12.06 -18.34
CA CYS A 562 2.54 11.56 -17.26
C CYS A 562 2.49 12.55 -16.09
N TRP A 563 1.80 12.19 -15.00
CA TRP A 563 1.63 13.05 -13.83
C TRP A 563 2.27 12.42 -12.59
N LYS A 564 3.31 13.03 -12.03
CA LYS A 564 4.04 12.53 -10.85
C LYS A 564 4.45 11.04 -10.97
N SER A 565 4.77 10.63 -12.19
CA SER A 565 5.05 9.24 -12.56
C SER A 565 6.47 9.06 -13.05
N VAL A 566 6.93 7.81 -13.14
CA VAL A 566 8.24 7.46 -13.73
C VAL A 566 8.03 6.67 -15.01
N ILE A 567 8.64 7.15 -16.10
CA ILE A 567 8.73 6.47 -17.38
C ILE A 567 10.20 6.18 -17.64
N SER A 568 10.56 4.90 -17.79
CA SER A 568 11.97 4.52 -17.94
C SER A 568 12.18 3.39 -18.94
N GLU A 569 13.26 3.47 -19.71
CA GLU A 569 13.64 2.41 -20.66
C GLU A 569 12.54 2.13 -21.70
N CYS A 570 11.73 3.14 -22.05
CA CYS A 570 10.60 3.00 -22.97
C CYS A 570 10.98 3.43 -24.39
N PHE A 571 10.35 2.82 -25.40
CA PHE A 571 10.58 3.18 -26.79
C PHE A 571 9.29 3.24 -27.60
N SER A 572 9.14 4.28 -28.42
CA SER A 572 8.07 4.37 -29.42
C SER A 572 8.58 4.50 -30.85
N ASN A 573 8.06 3.66 -31.74
CA ASN A 573 8.08 3.87 -33.19
C ASN A 573 6.64 3.93 -33.73
N SER A 574 5.82 4.74 -33.06
CA SER A 574 4.42 4.92 -33.40
C SER A 574 4.21 6.12 -34.32
N PHE A 575 3.28 6.03 -35.25
CA PHE A 575 2.74 7.19 -35.92
C PHE A 575 1.80 7.92 -34.95
N VAL A 576 2.09 9.17 -34.63
CA VAL A 576 1.33 9.98 -33.66
C VAL A 576 0.74 11.19 -34.36
N LYS A 577 -0.56 11.39 -34.23
CA LYS A 577 -1.27 12.56 -34.74
C LYS A 577 -2.17 13.15 -33.65
N GLY A 578 -2.12 14.46 -33.43
CA GLY A 578 -3.00 15.18 -32.52
C GLY A 578 -3.25 16.63 -32.96
N ASP A 579 -3.89 17.43 -32.12
CA ASP A 579 -4.08 18.88 -32.33
C ASP A 579 -2.99 19.67 -31.59
N ALA A 580 -3.06 19.74 -30.24
CA ALA A 580 -2.05 20.35 -29.39
C ALA A 580 -1.36 19.34 -28.43
N GLY A 581 -0.15 19.67 -27.95
CA GLY A 581 0.58 18.86 -26.96
C GLY A 581 0.93 17.46 -27.48
N VAL A 582 1.51 17.37 -28.67
CA VAL A 582 1.75 16.10 -29.37
C VAL A 582 3.22 15.72 -29.26
N GLY A 583 3.51 14.62 -28.58
CA GLY A 583 4.89 14.13 -28.39
C GLY A 583 5.12 12.73 -28.99
N GLY A 584 6.33 12.49 -29.51
CA GLY A 584 6.69 11.16 -30.01
C GLY A 584 6.79 10.09 -28.92
N LEU A 585 6.88 10.46 -27.63
CA LEU A 585 6.80 9.52 -26.50
C LEU A 585 5.72 9.91 -25.49
N ILE A 586 5.69 11.17 -25.05
CA ILE A 586 4.73 11.67 -24.05
C ILE A 586 4.03 12.91 -24.60
N GLY A 587 2.70 12.99 -24.53
CA GLY A 587 1.99 14.23 -24.82
C GLY A 587 2.25 15.30 -23.75
N LEU A 588 1.80 15.06 -22.52
CA LEU A 588 1.95 15.95 -21.36
C LEU A 588 2.90 15.36 -20.31
N HIS A 589 3.97 16.09 -19.97
CA HIS A 589 4.99 15.65 -19.02
C HIS A 589 5.02 16.45 -17.73
N GLY A 590 4.70 15.81 -16.61
CA GLY A 590 4.81 16.31 -15.24
C GLY A 590 5.43 15.26 -14.29
N GLY A 591 6.33 14.42 -14.80
CA GLY A 591 6.97 13.30 -14.07
C GLY A 591 8.46 13.13 -14.41
N SER A 592 9.00 11.92 -14.30
CA SER A 592 10.37 11.61 -14.71
C SER A 592 10.39 10.76 -15.97
N LEU A 593 11.17 11.17 -16.97
CA LEU A 593 11.48 10.44 -18.19
C LEU A 593 12.96 10.08 -18.24
N ILE A 594 13.28 8.79 -18.29
CA ILE A 594 14.66 8.31 -18.15
C ILE A 594 14.97 7.27 -19.22
N ARG A 595 16.13 7.36 -19.89
CA ARG A 595 16.65 6.35 -20.83
C ARG A 595 15.63 5.89 -21.88
N SER A 596 14.87 6.82 -22.46
CA SER A 596 13.74 6.50 -23.35
C SER A 596 13.89 7.13 -24.73
N PHE A 597 13.24 6.55 -25.75
CA PHE A 597 13.52 6.87 -27.15
C PHE A 597 12.27 6.95 -28.02
N ALA A 598 12.17 7.94 -28.91
CA ALA A 598 11.13 8.04 -29.93
C ALA A 598 11.69 8.09 -31.36
N GLU A 599 11.14 7.28 -32.27
CA GLU A 599 11.51 7.25 -33.70
C GLU A 599 10.35 7.59 -34.64
N GLY A 600 9.12 7.38 -34.18
CA GLY A 600 7.93 7.43 -35.04
C GLY A 600 7.62 8.85 -35.55
N SER A 601 6.78 8.95 -36.58
CA SER A 601 6.39 10.27 -37.12
C SER A 601 5.34 10.94 -36.24
N VAL A 602 5.51 12.22 -35.96
CA VAL A 602 4.64 13.02 -35.09
C VAL A 602 4.04 14.16 -35.91
N ILE A 603 2.72 14.30 -35.91
CA ILE A 603 1.99 15.34 -36.62
C ILE A 603 1.05 16.06 -35.67
N GLY A 604 1.07 17.39 -35.66
CA GLY A 604 0.07 18.18 -34.94
C GLY A 604 -0.01 19.61 -35.44
N ASN A 605 -0.83 20.43 -34.78
CA ASN A 605 -1.02 21.83 -35.12
C ASN A 605 -0.28 22.75 -34.14
N GLU A 606 -0.28 22.44 -32.85
CA GLU A 606 0.33 23.25 -31.79
C GLU A 606 1.18 22.38 -30.85
N GLU A 607 2.29 22.91 -30.32
CA GLU A 607 3.14 22.22 -29.32
C GLU A 607 3.52 20.76 -29.70
N VAL A 608 4.09 20.62 -30.90
CA VAL A 608 4.45 19.32 -31.49
C VAL A 608 5.96 19.09 -31.38
N ASN A 609 6.35 18.03 -30.69
CA ASN A 609 7.75 17.74 -30.38
C ASN A 609 8.10 16.26 -30.55
N GLY A 610 9.39 15.99 -30.74
CA GLY A 610 9.87 14.64 -31.01
C GLY A 610 9.77 13.70 -29.80
N LEU A 611 9.96 14.21 -28.58
CA LEU A 611 9.95 13.41 -27.36
C LEU A 611 8.74 13.73 -26.47
N ILE A 612 8.61 14.99 -26.04
CA ILE A 612 7.57 15.46 -25.11
C ILE A 612 6.80 16.62 -25.77
N GLY A 613 5.48 16.50 -25.92
CA GLY A 613 4.63 17.55 -26.49
C GLY A 613 4.65 18.84 -25.66
N PHE A 614 4.22 18.73 -24.40
CA PHE A 614 4.11 19.84 -23.46
C PHE A 614 4.69 19.48 -22.09
N TYR A 615 5.33 20.46 -21.43
CA TYR A 615 5.86 20.33 -20.07
C TYR A 615 4.94 21.02 -19.07
N ASP A 616 4.49 20.28 -18.06
CA ASP A 616 3.78 20.87 -16.93
C ASP A 616 4.73 21.67 -16.03
N SER A 617 4.20 22.73 -15.42
CA SER A 617 4.83 23.67 -14.50
C SER A 617 5.50 23.04 -13.27
N ILE A 618 5.21 21.76 -12.99
CA ILE A 618 5.68 21.03 -11.80
C ILE A 618 7.14 20.53 -11.96
N GLY A 619 7.73 20.61 -13.16
CA GLY A 619 9.18 20.40 -13.35
C GLY A 619 9.61 18.95 -13.22
N GLY A 620 9.38 18.18 -14.27
CA GLY A 620 9.82 16.79 -14.40
C GLY A 620 11.29 16.63 -14.82
N ILE A 621 11.95 15.53 -14.45
CA ILE A 621 13.31 15.22 -14.88
C ILE A 621 13.26 14.50 -16.22
N CYS A 622 14.03 14.94 -17.22
CA CYS A 622 14.29 14.20 -18.45
C CYS A 622 15.79 13.88 -18.52
N GLU A 623 16.16 12.60 -18.52
CA GLU A 623 17.56 12.14 -18.48
C GLU A 623 17.79 11.02 -19.50
N ASP A 624 18.91 11.08 -20.22
CA ASP A 624 19.36 10.07 -21.19
C ASP A 624 18.28 9.68 -22.22
N SER A 625 17.41 10.62 -22.58
CA SER A 625 16.24 10.37 -23.41
C SER A 625 16.27 11.22 -24.67
N LEU A 626 15.92 10.62 -25.80
CA LEU A 626 16.14 11.27 -27.09
C LEU A 626 15.06 10.93 -28.12
N SER A 627 14.95 11.79 -29.14
CA SER A 627 14.07 11.54 -30.28
C SER A 627 14.80 11.65 -31.62
N THR A 628 14.51 10.72 -32.52
CA THR A 628 14.77 10.83 -33.97
C THR A 628 13.49 10.88 -34.79
N ALA A 629 12.35 11.16 -34.14
CA ALA A 629 11.04 11.30 -34.75
C ALA A 629 11.01 12.30 -35.91
N ASN A 630 10.24 11.98 -36.96
CA ASN A 630 9.92 12.96 -38.00
C ASN A 630 8.72 13.81 -37.57
N VAL A 631 8.98 15.05 -37.16
CA VAL A 631 7.99 15.98 -36.59
C VAL A 631 7.45 16.93 -37.67
N ILE A 632 6.13 17.02 -37.77
CA ILE A 632 5.41 17.91 -38.69
C ILE A 632 4.41 18.74 -37.88
N CYS A 633 4.68 20.04 -37.75
CA CYS A 633 3.77 21.02 -37.17
C CYS A 633 3.06 21.80 -38.27
N LEU A 634 1.72 21.84 -38.25
CA LEU A 634 0.87 22.41 -39.29
C LEU A 634 0.29 23.79 -38.95
N GLY A 635 0.31 24.21 -37.67
CA GLY A 635 -0.17 25.51 -37.22
C GLY A 635 0.86 26.63 -37.35
N GLU A 636 0.42 27.90 -37.25
CA GLU A 636 1.35 29.04 -37.19
C GLU A 636 2.04 29.08 -35.82
N PRO A 637 3.37 29.23 -35.73
CA PRO A 637 4.08 29.16 -34.46
C PRO A 637 3.66 30.32 -33.56
N SER A 638 3.01 30.01 -32.44
CA SER A 638 2.51 31.01 -31.48
C SER A 638 3.63 31.81 -30.80
N ASP A 639 4.87 31.29 -30.70
CA ASP A 639 5.97 32.01 -30.03
C ASP A 639 7.39 31.74 -30.58
N GLY A 640 7.53 31.45 -31.88
CA GLY A 640 8.86 31.43 -32.53
C GLY A 640 9.85 30.35 -32.04
N ILE A 641 9.40 29.35 -31.28
CA ILE A 641 10.23 28.18 -30.91
C ILE A 641 10.10 27.13 -32.02
N THR A 642 11.13 27.11 -32.86
CA THR A 642 11.35 26.10 -33.91
C THR A 642 11.72 24.76 -33.28
N MET A 643 11.07 23.69 -33.77
CA MET A 643 11.38 22.25 -33.62
C MET A 643 12.72 21.92 -32.96
N PHE A 644 12.68 21.18 -31.85
CA PHE A 644 13.86 20.50 -31.31
C PHE A 644 13.73 18.99 -31.52
N ASN A 645 14.73 18.42 -32.19
CA ASN A 645 15.14 17.07 -31.84
C ASN A 645 15.72 17.18 -30.44
N ASP A 646 14.91 16.85 -29.46
CA ASP A 646 15.26 16.87 -28.05
C ASP A 646 16.34 15.83 -27.78
N PHE A 647 17.55 16.30 -27.45
CA PHE A 647 18.60 15.51 -26.83
C PHE A 647 18.76 16.04 -25.40
N TYR A 648 18.27 15.28 -24.41
CA TYR A 648 18.34 15.63 -22.99
C TYR A 648 19.25 14.69 -22.20
#